data_AF-A0A971R5J1-F1
#
_entry.id   AF-A0A971R5J1-F1
#
_cell.length_a   1.000
_cell.length_b   1.000
_cell.length_c   1.000
_cell.angle_alpha   90.00
_cell.angle_beta   90.00
_cell.angle_gamma   90.00
#
_symmetry.space_group_name_H-M   'P 1'
#
loop_
_entity.id
_entity.type
_entity.pdbx_description
1 polymer ?
#
loop_
_entity_poly.entity_id
_entity_poly.type
_entity_poly.pdbx_seq_one_letter_code
_entity_poly.pdbx_strand_id
1 'polypeptide(L)'
;VITLLPLCLTRWLGKRGVLMATLLMAISPVMMHRSRFLRHDQNAIIFNLVMLIAILNYLDARKAKHLYLFAAALSLGLAAKETTFITYAIFGSFLFLLYLVQVRPKEANGWLDYPVVDLMVVMVTLLLPFAAAFPIQLLGRDPIDYSGAGLVFSGIVTGVLLMIGVIAGLWWGGRRWGICAAVFWAIFLPLFTTLFTNGQGIGTGVVGQLGYWLAQHGVQRGGQPWYYYLALFPLYEFLPILLGLGGAIWLLIRWWRPVERGDKEQGVGMSVEGEQAVEAASQPKVLLPLLLYWAVLALVIYSWAGEKMPWLMLHLAVPLQLFAGWALAELLTDDWRAIARQKGVWLLALFPAFGLALGRVARGGLSRGTSLDELGRSMAWFAALLAALLLAALIGALVRRLSARQVARMAGTSAVVVLMALTVRFAWMATFVNGDMANEFLVYAQAAPDVAIVNQELRDLSHRLTGGLHLKVAYDDESSWPWVWYLRDFDQSTFYGKAPGQPFDADAVIVGPGNEDAVRPLLGNRYFRRQYRLIWWPNQNWYMRWQNDGEDLWTQLKNPEQRKALWKVVFYREHEAQLESWPYVHNFALYVRRDIAREIWDFGPESLSALEPMPGDDYVETWVERQADLVIGGPGEAPGQLLAPKGLAVDAYGLLYVADSRHHRIQVFDALGNPVRQWGYEGSAPGQLSEPWGVAVAPDGTVYVADTWNHRIQAFTPEGVYLRSWGRFGEAANAQGPDSFLYGPRAVVCDAEGNLWVADTGNKRIVKFDPQGVVLGAVGGAGTADGRLSEPVGIALDGMGNLYVADTWNQRVQVFAPDLMWVESWPVYSWWGQSVVNKPYLAVDASGNVFLTDPEGYRVLKFSNDGELLSSWGQFGVDDSSMNLPTGIAIDAQSRIYVADSENHRVLRYAP
;
A
#
# COMPACT_ATOMS: atom_id res chain seq x y z
N VAL A 1 3.00 9.82 28.76
CA VAL A 1 4.23 10.64 28.94
C VAL A 1 4.10 12.03 28.34
N ILE A 2 3.86 12.18 27.03
CA ILE A 2 3.79 13.48 26.33
C ILE A 2 2.88 14.49 27.06
N THR A 3 1.66 14.07 27.44
CA THR A 3 0.69 14.88 28.19
C THR A 3 1.18 15.40 29.55
N LEU A 4 2.16 14.75 30.18
CA LEU A 4 2.66 15.12 31.52
C LEU A 4 3.93 15.98 31.46
N LEU A 5 4.68 15.97 30.36
CA LEU A 5 5.87 16.82 30.20
C LEU A 5 5.61 18.33 30.33
N PRO A 6 4.42 18.88 29.96
CA PRO A 6 4.05 20.27 30.28
C PRO A 6 4.13 20.62 31.78
N LEU A 7 4.08 19.66 32.71
CA LEU A 7 4.31 19.92 34.15
C LEU A 7 5.70 20.53 34.43
N CYS A 8 6.71 20.17 33.63
CA CYS A 8 8.03 20.79 33.71
C CYS A 8 8.04 22.26 33.25
N LEU A 9 7.00 22.72 32.55
CA LEU A 9 6.88 24.07 32.01
C LEU A 9 6.07 25.04 32.92
N THR A 10 5.70 24.64 34.14
CA THR A 10 4.87 25.47 35.06
C THR A 10 5.45 26.86 35.34
N ARG A 11 6.79 27.03 35.26
CA ARG A 11 7.45 28.34 35.44
C ARG A 11 7.14 29.35 34.33
N TRP A 12 6.92 28.90 33.09
CA TRP A 12 6.74 29.77 31.93
C TRP A 12 5.29 29.83 31.43
N LEU A 13 4.52 28.75 31.62
CA LEU A 13 3.09 28.70 31.26
C LEU A 13 2.15 29.00 32.45
N GLY A 14 2.67 29.00 33.68
CA GLY A 14 1.87 29.04 34.91
C GLY A 14 1.09 27.75 35.16
N LYS A 15 0.60 27.56 36.40
CA LYS A 15 -0.19 26.37 36.78
C LYS A 15 -1.42 26.16 35.89
N ARG A 16 -2.11 27.26 35.52
CA ARG A 16 -3.29 27.22 34.64
C ARG A 16 -2.92 26.88 33.19
N GLY A 17 -1.88 27.50 32.62
CA GLY A 17 -1.47 27.22 31.23
C GLY A 17 -0.99 25.79 31.03
N VAL A 18 -0.27 25.24 32.01
CA VAL A 18 0.10 23.81 32.03
C VAL A 18 -1.11 22.89 32.09
N LEU A 19 -2.07 23.16 32.98
CA LEU A 19 -3.29 22.34 33.08
C LEU A 19 -4.09 22.37 31.77
N MET A 20 -4.22 23.54 31.15
CA MET A 20 -4.93 23.70 29.88
C MET A 20 -4.18 23.05 28.71
N ALA A 21 -2.85 23.17 28.63
CA ALA A 21 -2.05 22.48 27.61
C ALA A 21 -2.14 20.95 27.76
N THR A 22 -2.06 20.45 29.00
CA THR A 22 -2.22 19.03 29.34
C THR A 22 -3.60 18.52 28.92
N LEU A 23 -4.66 19.29 29.20
CA LEU A 23 -6.03 18.97 28.80
C LEU A 23 -6.19 18.91 27.28
N LEU A 24 -5.68 19.92 26.55
CA LEU A 24 -5.75 19.97 25.09
C LEU A 24 -5.00 18.80 24.44
N MET A 25 -3.82 18.43 24.97
CA MET A 25 -3.08 17.23 24.54
C MET A 25 -3.85 15.94 24.84
N ALA A 26 -4.53 15.85 25.97
CA ALA A 26 -5.28 14.65 26.36
C ALA A 26 -6.55 14.41 25.52
N ILE A 27 -7.19 15.47 25.01
CA ILE A 27 -8.38 15.37 24.14
C ILE A 27 -8.06 15.48 22.64
N SER A 28 -6.80 15.63 22.26
CA SER A 28 -6.36 15.80 20.87
C SER A 28 -6.71 14.57 20.02
N PRO A 29 -7.50 14.70 18.94
CA PRO A 29 -7.79 13.58 18.05
C PRO A 29 -6.53 12.99 17.44
N VAL A 30 -5.54 13.83 17.07
CA VAL A 30 -4.28 13.36 16.48
C VAL A 30 -3.47 12.54 17.50
N MET A 31 -3.31 13.04 18.73
CA MET A 31 -2.58 12.31 19.77
C MET A 31 -3.29 11.02 20.20
N MET A 32 -4.61 11.10 20.44
CA MET A 32 -5.37 9.96 20.94
C MET A 32 -5.41 8.83 19.91
N HIS A 33 -5.74 9.12 18.65
CA HIS A 33 -5.71 8.12 17.57
C HIS A 33 -4.31 7.54 17.36
N ARG A 34 -3.25 8.38 17.34
CA ARG A 34 -1.89 7.88 17.10
C ARG A 34 -1.31 7.08 18.26
N SER A 35 -1.76 7.33 19.49
CA SER A 35 -1.31 6.57 20.68
C SER A 35 -1.58 5.06 20.60
N ARG A 36 -2.51 4.62 19.73
CA ARG A 36 -2.79 3.21 19.45
C ARG A 36 -1.67 2.47 18.71
N PHE A 37 -0.74 3.17 18.07
CA PHE A 37 0.26 2.58 17.16
C PHE A 37 1.69 2.68 17.68
N LEU A 38 2.46 1.60 17.50
CA LEU A 38 3.89 1.56 17.81
C LEU A 38 4.67 2.37 16.76
N ARG A 39 4.89 3.67 17.03
CA ARG A 39 5.54 4.63 16.10
C ARG A 39 6.56 5.50 16.82
N HIS A 40 7.77 5.60 16.25
CA HIS A 40 8.86 6.38 16.84
C HIS A 40 8.63 7.91 16.85
N ASP A 41 7.67 8.43 16.07
CA ASP A 41 7.28 9.85 16.09
C ASP A 41 6.92 10.36 17.51
N GLN A 42 6.29 9.51 18.33
CA GLN A 42 5.94 9.86 19.71
C GLN A 42 7.19 9.98 20.61
N ASN A 43 8.19 9.13 20.39
CA ASN A 43 9.47 9.17 21.11
C ASN A 43 10.25 10.44 20.73
N ALA A 44 10.32 10.76 19.44
CA ALA A 44 10.92 12.01 18.96
C ALA A 44 10.27 13.25 19.62
N ILE A 45 8.94 13.26 19.79
CA ILE A 45 8.22 14.34 20.48
C ILE A 45 8.55 14.42 21.98
N ILE A 46 8.68 13.29 22.66
CA ILE A 46 9.15 13.25 24.06
C ILE A 46 10.51 13.93 24.17
N PHE A 47 11.45 13.59 23.28
CA PHE A 47 12.80 14.15 23.29
C PHE A 47 12.84 15.63 22.85
N ASN A 48 12.00 16.05 21.89
CA ASN A 48 11.81 17.45 21.52
C ASN A 48 11.27 18.30 22.69
N LEU A 49 10.34 17.76 23.49
CA LEU A 49 9.84 18.43 24.69
C LEU A 49 10.91 18.50 25.79
N VAL A 50 11.68 17.43 26.01
CA VAL A 50 12.82 17.44 26.94
C VAL A 50 13.89 18.45 26.48
N MET A 51 14.16 18.55 25.18
CA MET A 51 15.05 19.54 24.59
C MET A 51 14.54 20.97 24.83
N LEU A 52 13.26 21.24 24.60
CA LEU A 52 12.63 22.54 24.90
C LEU A 52 12.78 22.90 26.39
N ILE A 53 12.48 21.96 27.29
CA ILE A 53 12.65 22.12 28.74
C ILE A 53 14.11 22.41 29.10
N ALA A 54 15.07 21.72 28.46
CA ALA A 54 16.49 21.89 28.67
C ALA A 54 16.99 23.28 28.20
N ILE A 55 16.57 23.72 27.00
CA ILE A 55 16.84 25.05 26.45
C ILE A 55 16.38 26.13 27.44
N LEU A 56 15.11 26.12 27.85
CA LEU A 56 14.53 27.15 28.72
C LEU A 56 15.21 27.18 30.09
N ASN A 57 15.43 26.01 30.71
CA ASN A 57 16.17 25.92 31.97
C ASN A 57 17.65 26.35 31.84
N TYR A 58 18.27 26.19 30.67
CA TYR A 58 19.63 26.66 30.44
C TYR A 58 19.68 28.18 30.22
N LEU A 59 18.76 28.75 29.45
CA LEU A 59 18.66 30.20 29.23
C LEU A 59 18.39 30.95 30.55
N ASP A 60 17.53 30.41 31.42
CA ASP A 60 17.19 31.06 32.70
C ASP A 60 18.26 30.89 33.79
N ALA A 61 18.93 29.73 33.88
CA ALA A 61 19.80 29.40 35.02
C ALA A 61 21.28 29.17 34.67
N ARG A 62 21.63 29.04 33.39
CA ARG A 62 22.97 28.71 32.84
C ARG A 62 23.72 27.57 33.57
N LYS A 63 22.98 26.59 34.13
CA LYS A 63 23.57 25.46 34.86
C LYS A 63 23.93 24.33 33.90
N ALA A 64 25.18 23.87 33.98
CA ALA A 64 25.73 22.83 33.10
C ALA A 64 24.87 21.56 33.00
N LYS A 65 24.17 21.16 34.08
CA LYS A 65 23.24 20.02 34.06
C LYS A 65 22.12 20.13 33.01
N HIS A 66 21.67 21.35 32.67
CA HIS A 66 20.65 21.55 31.64
C HIS A 66 21.27 21.44 30.23
N LEU A 67 22.56 21.78 30.08
CA LEU A 67 23.32 21.57 28.85
C LEU A 67 23.59 20.07 28.60
N TYR A 68 23.85 19.30 29.66
CA TYR A 68 23.96 17.84 29.59
C TYR A 68 22.61 17.18 29.25
N LEU A 69 21.51 17.68 29.82
CA LEU A 69 20.16 17.24 29.45
C LEU A 69 19.82 17.58 27.99
N PHE A 70 20.25 18.75 27.50
CA PHE A 70 20.12 19.14 26.09
C PHE A 70 20.90 18.19 25.17
N ALA A 71 22.15 17.88 25.49
CA ALA A 71 22.95 16.89 24.74
C ALA A 71 22.33 15.48 24.77
N ALA A 72 21.78 15.05 25.90
CA ALA A 72 21.06 13.78 26.00
C ALA A 72 19.78 13.77 25.12
N ALA A 73 19.00 14.85 25.11
CA ALA A 73 17.82 14.98 24.26
C ALA A 73 18.18 15.01 22.76
N LEU A 74 19.27 15.67 22.37
CA LEU A 74 19.77 15.63 20.98
C LEU A 74 20.12 14.21 20.55
N SER A 75 20.79 13.45 21.42
CA SER A 75 21.16 12.05 21.16
C SER A 75 19.94 11.14 21.05
N LEU A 76 19.02 11.22 22.02
CA LEU A 76 17.79 10.42 22.04
C LEU A 76 16.86 10.71 20.85
N GLY A 77 16.78 11.96 20.38
CA GLY A 77 15.98 12.30 19.21
C GLY A 77 16.52 11.72 17.90
N LEU A 78 17.86 11.71 17.71
CA LEU A 78 18.50 11.05 16.56
C LEU A 78 18.41 9.53 16.63
N ALA A 79 18.49 8.95 17.83
CA ALA A 79 18.26 7.53 18.04
C ALA A 79 16.79 7.13 17.84
N ALA A 80 15.85 8.09 17.87
CA ALA A 80 14.43 7.84 17.71
C ALA A 80 13.95 7.95 16.26
N LYS A 81 14.22 9.09 15.58
CA LYS A 81 13.71 9.32 14.22
C LYS A 81 14.41 10.46 13.47
N GLU A 82 14.61 10.26 12.18
CA GLU A 82 15.17 11.24 11.22
C GLU A 82 14.35 12.53 11.12
N THR A 83 13.02 12.48 11.32
CA THR A 83 12.16 13.69 11.38
C THR A 83 12.62 14.73 12.41
N THR A 84 13.44 14.32 13.39
CA THR A 84 13.95 15.21 14.44
C THR A 84 14.94 16.25 13.88
N PHE A 85 15.62 16.00 12.75
CA PHE A 85 16.43 17.01 12.06
C PHE A 85 15.64 18.29 11.75
N ILE A 86 14.35 18.17 11.41
CA ILE A 86 13.47 19.32 11.18
C ILE A 86 13.30 20.13 12.47
N THR A 87 13.09 19.48 13.61
CA THR A 87 12.95 20.19 14.90
C THR A 87 14.27 20.83 15.35
N TYR A 88 15.41 20.19 15.08
CA TYR A 88 16.73 20.78 15.35
C TYR A 88 17.03 21.98 14.46
N ALA A 89 16.64 21.95 13.19
CA ALA A 89 16.72 23.10 12.30
C ALA A 89 15.86 24.26 12.83
N ILE A 90 14.60 24.01 13.21
CA ILE A 90 13.69 25.00 13.80
C ILE A 90 14.23 25.58 15.11
N PHE A 91 14.71 24.74 16.03
CA PHE A 91 15.23 25.21 17.32
C PHE A 91 16.56 25.94 17.14
N GLY A 92 17.44 25.46 16.26
CA GLY A 92 18.70 26.11 15.91
C GLY A 92 18.52 27.48 15.27
N SER A 93 17.62 27.60 14.27
CA SER A 93 17.33 28.88 13.63
C SER A 93 16.65 29.85 14.60
N PHE A 94 15.79 29.36 15.50
CA PHE A 94 15.23 30.20 16.56
C PHE A 94 16.32 30.68 17.55
N LEU A 95 17.23 29.81 18.00
CA LEU A 95 18.34 30.20 18.87
C LEU A 95 19.25 31.22 18.19
N PHE A 96 19.52 31.08 16.89
CA PHE A 96 20.26 32.08 16.11
C PHE A 96 19.53 33.42 16.02
N LEU A 97 18.22 33.44 15.75
CA LEU A 97 17.41 34.66 15.77
C LEU A 97 17.37 35.30 17.17
N LEU A 98 17.26 34.48 18.22
CA LEU A 98 17.30 34.94 19.61
C LEU A 98 18.66 35.57 19.95
N TYR A 99 19.76 35.00 19.47
CA TYR A 99 21.09 35.58 19.56
C TYR A 99 21.15 36.96 18.89
N LEU A 100 20.69 37.08 17.64
CA LEU A 100 20.65 38.37 16.92
C LEU A 100 19.82 39.44 17.63
N VAL A 101 18.75 39.06 18.35
CA VAL A 101 17.92 39.98 19.15
C VAL A 101 18.57 40.34 20.50
N GLN A 102 19.38 39.45 21.07
CA GLN A 102 20.07 39.67 22.34
C GLN A 102 21.38 40.46 22.20
N VAL A 103 22.10 40.28 21.09
CA VAL A 103 23.37 40.96 20.82
C VAL A 103 23.14 42.44 20.58
N ARG A 104 23.75 43.27 21.44
CA ARG A 104 23.74 44.73 21.28
C ARG A 104 24.96 45.16 20.47
N PRO A 105 24.82 45.92 19.37
CA PRO A 105 25.94 46.34 18.53
C PRO A 105 27.05 47.15 19.22
N LYS A 106 26.83 47.62 20.46
CA LYS A 106 27.79 48.42 21.24
C LYS A 106 28.57 47.61 22.30
N GLU A 107 28.25 46.33 22.49
CA GLU A 107 28.84 45.46 23.54
C GLU A 107 29.60 44.28 22.91
N ALA A 108 30.33 44.52 21.80
CA ALA A 108 30.89 43.47 20.93
C ALA A 108 32.02 42.61 21.55
N ASN A 109 32.60 42.99 22.69
CA ASN A 109 33.69 42.29 23.35
C ASN A 109 33.19 41.18 24.31
N GLY A 110 32.28 40.32 23.83
CA GLY A 110 31.63 39.31 24.68
C GLY A 110 30.65 38.37 23.95
N TRP A 111 30.86 38.08 22.67
CA TRP A 111 29.89 37.27 21.90
C TRP A 111 29.69 35.85 22.46
N LEU A 112 30.69 35.30 23.17
CA LEU A 112 30.61 34.02 23.90
C LEU A 112 29.84 34.09 25.23
N ASP A 113 29.51 35.29 25.73
CA ASP A 113 28.90 35.45 27.05
C ASP A 113 27.38 35.17 27.07
N TYR A 114 26.75 34.99 25.91
CA TYR A 114 25.31 34.72 25.83
C TYR A 114 25.00 33.21 26.01
N PRO A 115 24.09 32.81 26.92
CA PRO A 115 23.71 31.40 27.12
C PRO A 115 23.19 30.69 25.87
N VAL A 116 22.66 31.44 24.91
CA VAL A 116 22.19 30.93 23.61
C VAL A 116 23.34 30.39 22.75
N VAL A 117 24.54 30.99 22.85
CA VAL A 117 25.73 30.55 22.11
C VAL A 117 26.23 29.22 22.66
N ASP A 118 26.20 29.02 23.98
CA ASP A 118 26.54 27.74 24.60
C ASP A 118 25.68 26.58 24.02
N LEU A 119 24.36 26.81 23.87
CA LEU A 119 23.42 25.85 23.28
C LEU A 119 23.72 25.62 21.79
N MET A 120 23.94 26.69 21.03
CA MET A 120 24.27 26.61 19.61
C MET A 120 25.58 25.87 19.35
N VAL A 121 26.64 26.14 20.12
CA VAL A 121 27.93 25.45 19.98
C VAL A 121 27.77 23.96 20.26
N VAL A 122 27.13 23.58 21.38
CA VAL A 122 26.88 22.16 21.69
C VAL A 122 26.04 21.49 20.61
N MET A 123 25.00 22.14 20.10
CA MET A 123 24.16 21.58 19.04
C MET A 123 24.93 21.40 17.74
N VAL A 124 25.58 22.45 17.23
CA VAL A 124 26.30 22.41 15.95
C VAL A 124 27.47 21.42 16.00
N THR A 125 28.30 21.44 17.05
CA THR A 125 29.49 20.57 17.13
C THR A 125 29.15 19.08 17.28
N LEU A 126 28.03 18.73 17.93
CA LEU A 126 27.59 17.34 18.05
C LEU A 126 26.84 16.84 16.81
N LEU A 127 26.10 17.72 16.11
CA LEU A 127 25.38 17.38 14.88
C LEU A 127 26.28 17.44 13.62
N LEU A 128 27.45 18.09 13.67
CA LEU A 128 28.33 18.25 12.51
C LEU A 128 28.68 16.94 11.76
N PRO A 129 29.02 15.80 12.40
CA PRO A 129 29.23 14.54 11.68
C PRO A 129 27.96 14.00 11.02
N PHE A 130 26.76 14.25 11.57
CA PHE A 130 25.49 13.84 10.95
C PHE A 130 25.15 14.67 9.70
N ALA A 131 25.75 15.85 9.56
CA ALA A 131 25.62 16.67 8.36
C ALA A 131 26.44 16.13 7.16
N ALA A 132 27.22 15.05 7.32
CA ALA A 132 28.13 14.51 6.29
C ALA A 132 27.47 14.21 4.94
N ALA A 133 26.17 13.87 4.92
CA ALA A 133 25.45 13.63 3.67
C ALA A 133 25.45 14.85 2.73
N PHE A 134 25.43 16.09 3.26
CA PHE A 134 25.48 17.31 2.44
C PHE A 134 26.79 17.48 1.65
N PRO A 135 28.00 17.49 2.26
CA PRO A 135 29.24 17.58 1.50
C PRO A 135 29.50 16.35 0.63
N ILE A 136 29.05 15.14 1.00
CA ILE A 136 29.15 13.96 0.12
C ILE A 136 28.34 14.21 -1.17
N GLN A 137 27.10 14.69 -1.05
CA GLN A 137 26.25 15.04 -2.20
C GLN A 137 26.81 16.22 -3.01
N LEU A 138 27.37 17.24 -2.34
CA LEU A 138 28.02 18.38 -3.00
C LEU A 138 29.27 17.97 -3.80
N LEU A 139 29.96 16.91 -3.37
CA LEU A 139 31.08 16.29 -4.09
C LEU A 139 30.63 15.30 -5.18
N GLY A 140 29.34 15.25 -5.52
CA GLY A 140 28.79 14.42 -6.60
C GLY A 140 28.76 12.92 -6.29
N ARG A 141 28.72 12.54 -5.01
CA ARG A 141 28.65 11.15 -4.54
C ARG A 141 27.31 10.88 -3.85
N ASP A 142 26.87 9.62 -3.89
CA ASP A 142 25.67 9.18 -3.18
C ASP A 142 25.99 8.97 -1.68
N PRO A 143 25.34 9.67 -0.74
CA PRO A 143 25.53 9.48 0.70
C PRO A 143 24.98 8.16 1.25
N ILE A 144 24.25 7.36 0.46
CA ILE A 144 23.81 6.00 0.81
C ILE A 144 24.48 4.90 -0.03
N ASP A 145 25.64 5.20 -0.65
CA ASP A 145 26.51 4.18 -1.25
C ASP A 145 27.16 3.28 -0.18
N TYR A 146 26.53 2.13 0.07
CA TYR A 146 27.01 1.10 0.99
C TYR A 146 28.07 0.16 0.39
N SER A 147 28.62 0.44 -0.80
CA SER A 147 29.78 -0.29 -1.31
C SER A 147 31.01 -0.08 -0.43
N GLY A 148 31.99 -0.98 -0.51
CA GLY A 148 33.25 -0.84 0.25
C GLY A 148 33.98 0.49 -0.01
N ALA A 149 33.88 1.03 -1.23
CA ALA A 149 34.45 2.33 -1.57
C ALA A 149 33.60 3.51 -1.03
N GLY A 150 32.28 3.42 -1.15
CA GLY A 150 31.34 4.44 -0.64
C GLY A 150 31.38 4.58 0.88
N LEU A 151 31.47 3.46 1.60
CA LEU A 151 31.62 3.43 3.06
C LEU A 151 32.94 4.08 3.52
N VAL A 152 34.07 3.81 2.84
CA VAL A 152 35.36 4.43 3.16
C VAL A 152 35.33 5.94 2.90
N PHE A 153 34.81 6.37 1.74
CA PHE A 153 34.70 7.80 1.42
C PHE A 153 33.81 8.55 2.42
N SER A 154 32.63 8.01 2.70
CA SER A 154 31.67 8.58 3.66
C SER A 154 32.25 8.61 5.08
N GLY A 155 33.00 7.58 5.47
CA GLY A 155 33.74 7.53 6.74
C GLY A 155 34.80 8.61 6.87
N ILE A 156 35.57 8.89 5.80
CA ILE A 156 36.57 9.98 5.78
C ILE A 156 35.90 11.35 5.96
N VAL A 157 34.85 11.66 5.18
CA VAL A 157 34.13 12.93 5.28
C VAL A 157 33.53 13.12 6.68
N THR A 158 32.90 12.07 7.21
CA THR A 158 32.33 12.07 8.57
C THR A 158 33.42 12.25 9.64
N GLY A 159 34.58 11.60 9.48
CA GLY A 159 35.72 11.74 10.39
C GLY A 159 36.30 13.16 10.41
N VAL A 160 36.40 13.82 9.25
CA VAL A 160 36.83 15.23 9.16
C VAL A 160 35.83 16.15 9.87
N LEU A 161 34.53 15.98 9.64
CA LEU A 161 33.48 16.76 10.29
C LEU A 161 33.43 16.52 11.81
N LEU A 162 33.61 15.28 12.26
CA LEU A 162 33.74 14.94 13.67
C LEU A 162 34.95 15.65 14.29
N MET A 163 36.11 15.62 13.64
CA MET A 163 37.33 16.29 14.12
C MET A 163 37.15 17.81 14.22
N ILE A 164 36.51 18.45 13.25
CA ILE A 164 36.18 19.89 13.30
C ILE A 164 35.25 20.18 14.49
N GLY A 165 34.22 19.35 14.70
CA GLY A 165 33.29 19.47 15.83
C GLY A 165 34.00 19.32 17.19
N VAL A 166 34.89 18.34 17.31
CA VAL A 166 35.72 18.10 18.49
C VAL A 166 36.65 19.28 18.79
N ILE A 167 37.38 19.78 17.79
CA ILE A 167 38.31 20.90 17.96
C ILE A 167 37.55 22.17 18.39
N ALA A 168 36.46 22.52 17.69
CA ALA A 168 35.65 23.69 18.02
C ALA A 168 35.00 23.60 19.41
N GLY A 169 34.50 22.42 19.78
CA GLY A 169 33.88 22.17 21.09
C GLY A 169 34.86 22.21 22.26
N LEU A 170 36.05 21.61 22.08
CA LEU A 170 37.13 21.67 23.07
C LEU A 170 37.67 23.11 23.23
N TRP A 171 37.81 23.86 22.13
CA TRP A 171 38.20 25.27 22.15
C TRP A 171 37.19 26.14 22.89
N TRP A 172 35.90 25.96 22.63
CA TRP A 172 34.84 26.72 23.31
C TRP A 172 34.74 26.42 24.82
N GLY A 173 34.85 25.14 25.21
CA GLY A 173 34.42 24.74 26.55
C GLY A 173 34.94 23.41 27.07
N GLY A 174 36.09 22.92 26.59
CA GLY A 174 36.86 21.79 27.11
C GLY A 174 36.10 20.78 27.97
N ARG A 175 36.12 20.96 29.31
CA ARG A 175 35.44 20.09 30.28
C ARG A 175 33.90 20.07 30.13
N ARG A 176 33.26 21.21 29.90
CA ARG A 176 31.79 21.29 29.74
C ARG A 176 31.36 20.59 28.46
N TRP A 177 32.02 20.89 27.35
CA TRP A 177 31.74 20.27 26.06
C TRP A 177 32.06 18.77 26.06
N GLY A 178 33.21 18.37 26.61
CA GLY A 178 33.60 16.96 26.69
C GLY A 178 32.59 16.09 27.45
N ILE A 179 31.95 16.62 28.51
CA ILE A 179 30.85 15.93 29.19
C ILE A 179 29.59 15.88 28.30
N CYS A 180 29.27 16.94 27.55
CA CYS A 180 28.15 16.92 26.59
C CYS A 180 28.37 15.86 25.50
N ALA A 181 29.57 15.80 24.92
CA ALA A 181 29.96 14.82 23.92
C ALA A 181 29.93 13.39 24.48
N ALA A 182 30.47 13.18 25.69
CA ALA A 182 30.42 11.88 26.36
C ALA A 182 28.98 11.42 26.60
N VAL A 183 28.10 12.28 27.12
CA VAL A 183 26.67 11.98 27.31
C VAL A 183 25.98 11.68 25.98
N PHE A 184 26.24 12.48 24.95
CA PHE A 184 25.63 12.31 23.63
C PHE A 184 26.01 10.97 23.00
N TRP A 185 27.31 10.65 22.91
CA TRP A 185 27.79 9.43 22.26
C TRP A 185 27.55 8.16 23.11
N ALA A 186 27.61 8.26 24.44
CA ALA A 186 27.27 7.13 25.32
C ALA A 186 25.79 6.72 25.26
N ILE A 187 24.90 7.61 24.81
CA ILE A 187 23.50 7.29 24.51
C ILE A 187 23.34 6.85 23.05
N PHE A 188 23.96 7.56 22.11
CA PHE A 188 23.75 7.32 20.67
C PHE A 188 24.33 5.98 20.24
N LEU A 189 25.58 5.68 20.60
CA LEU A 189 26.26 4.48 20.10
C LEU A 189 25.55 3.18 20.53
N PRO A 190 25.18 2.94 21.81
CA PRO A 190 24.48 1.71 22.17
C PRO A 190 23.11 1.61 21.51
N LEU A 191 22.32 2.69 21.47
CA LEU A 191 20.97 2.63 20.90
C LEU A 191 21.00 2.37 19.39
N PHE A 192 21.88 3.05 18.66
CA PHE A 192 21.91 2.95 17.19
C PHE A 192 22.63 1.68 16.68
N THR A 193 23.49 1.05 17.48
CA THR A 193 24.15 -0.23 17.14
C THR A 193 23.42 -1.46 17.68
N THR A 194 22.16 -1.31 18.14
CA THR A 194 21.39 -2.40 18.76
C THR A 194 22.17 -3.05 19.90
N LEU A 195 22.63 -2.21 20.84
CA LEU A 195 23.52 -2.57 21.97
C LEU A 195 24.82 -3.25 21.51
N PHE A 196 25.48 -2.64 20.51
CA PHE A 196 26.73 -3.10 19.90
C PHE A 196 26.67 -4.44 19.14
N THR A 197 25.48 -5.02 18.93
CA THR A 197 25.32 -6.23 18.11
C THR A 197 25.44 -5.93 16.60
N ASN A 198 25.15 -4.70 16.17
CA ASN A 198 25.33 -4.22 14.81
C ASN A 198 26.39 -3.10 14.74
N GLY A 199 27.66 -3.48 14.61
CA GLY A 199 28.78 -2.54 14.51
C GLY A 199 28.77 -1.65 13.25
N GLN A 200 28.21 -2.13 12.13
CA GLN A 200 28.08 -1.31 10.91
C GLN A 200 27.06 -0.17 11.06
N GLY A 201 26.12 -0.31 12.02
CA GLY A 201 25.12 0.71 12.36
C GLY A 201 25.71 2.09 12.67
N ILE A 202 26.98 2.19 13.11
CA ILE A 202 27.63 3.50 13.34
C ILE A 202 27.78 4.27 12.03
N GLY A 203 28.32 3.62 10.99
CA GLY A 203 28.59 4.26 9.69
C GLY A 203 27.30 4.53 8.91
N THR A 204 26.43 3.53 8.81
CA THR A 204 25.12 3.66 8.14
C THR A 204 24.17 4.59 8.90
N GLY A 205 24.33 4.73 10.22
CA GLY A 205 23.53 5.62 11.05
C GLY A 205 23.88 7.10 10.91
N VAL A 206 25.15 7.45 11.11
CA VAL A 206 25.57 8.86 11.15
C VAL A 206 25.38 9.54 9.78
N VAL A 207 25.68 8.84 8.68
CA VAL A 207 25.51 9.38 7.32
C VAL A 207 24.14 9.04 6.75
N GLY A 208 23.73 7.77 6.84
CA GLY A 208 22.57 7.24 6.13
C GLY A 208 21.22 7.74 6.65
N GLN A 209 21.09 8.21 7.90
CA GLN A 209 19.85 8.87 8.35
C GLN A 209 19.51 10.10 7.49
N LEU A 210 20.48 11.01 7.34
CA LEU A 210 20.29 12.24 6.56
C LEU A 210 20.41 11.96 5.05
N GLY A 211 21.28 11.04 4.64
CA GLY A 211 21.39 10.58 3.25
C GLY A 211 20.09 9.98 2.72
N TYR A 212 19.44 9.11 3.49
CA TYR A 212 18.12 8.56 3.18
C TYR A 212 17.06 9.65 3.09
N TRP A 213 17.02 10.58 4.05
CA TRP A 213 16.09 11.71 4.02
C TRP A 213 16.27 12.57 2.75
N LEU A 214 17.52 12.89 2.37
CA LEU A 214 17.84 13.60 1.13
C LEU A 214 17.38 12.82 -0.11
N ALA A 215 17.59 11.51 -0.16
CA ALA A 215 17.12 10.65 -1.26
C ALA A 215 15.58 10.61 -1.37
N GLN A 216 14.85 10.64 -0.24
CA GLN A 216 13.38 10.63 -0.25
C GLN A 216 12.76 11.92 -0.82
N HIS A 217 13.49 13.04 -0.97
CA HIS A 217 12.93 14.26 -1.57
C HIS A 217 12.45 14.07 -3.03
N GLY A 218 13.04 13.12 -3.77
CA GLY A 218 12.58 12.77 -5.12
C GLY A 218 11.39 11.81 -5.15
N VAL A 219 11.04 11.17 -4.03
CA VAL A 219 10.08 10.07 -3.98
C VAL A 219 8.69 10.58 -3.56
N GLN A 220 7.87 11.00 -4.53
CA GLN A 220 6.50 11.45 -4.27
C GLN A 220 5.56 10.28 -3.94
N ARG A 221 5.59 9.78 -2.69
CA ARG A 221 4.69 8.72 -2.20
C ARG A 221 3.26 9.21 -1.96
N GLY A 222 2.53 9.45 -3.06
CA GLY A 222 1.07 9.67 -3.08
C GLY A 222 0.60 11.04 -3.58
N GLY A 223 1.44 11.81 -4.27
CA GLY A 223 1.03 13.01 -5.02
C GLY A 223 0.34 14.12 -4.21
N GLN A 224 0.52 14.17 -2.89
CA GLN A 224 -0.28 15.05 -2.03
C GLN A 224 0.13 16.52 -2.21
N PRO A 225 -0.85 17.43 -2.38
CA PRO A 225 -0.59 18.84 -2.63
C PRO A 225 0.09 19.54 -1.45
N TRP A 226 0.69 20.71 -1.71
CA TRP A 226 1.35 21.52 -0.68
C TRP A 226 0.40 21.90 0.47
N TYR A 227 -0.90 22.05 0.19
CA TYR A 227 -1.93 22.37 1.20
C TYR A 227 -2.47 21.15 1.96
N TYR A 228 -1.86 19.96 1.84
CA TYR A 228 -2.29 18.73 2.53
C TYR A 228 -2.57 18.93 4.04
N TYR A 229 -1.61 19.47 4.79
CA TYR A 229 -1.81 19.73 6.22
C TYR A 229 -2.79 20.88 6.49
N LEU A 230 -2.93 21.84 5.57
CA LEU A 230 -3.95 22.90 5.68
C LEU A 230 -5.37 22.35 5.50
N ALA A 231 -5.55 21.27 4.73
CA ALA A 231 -6.82 20.56 4.60
C ALA A 231 -7.11 19.67 5.82
N LEU A 232 -6.14 18.86 6.27
CA LEU A 232 -6.35 17.89 7.35
C LEU A 232 -6.33 18.52 8.75
N PHE A 233 -5.41 19.42 9.07
CA PHE A 233 -5.21 19.91 10.44
C PHE A 233 -6.44 20.60 11.04
N PRO A 234 -7.25 21.39 10.30
CA PRO A 234 -8.53 21.91 10.78
C PRO A 234 -9.61 20.84 11.06
N LEU A 235 -9.51 19.62 10.52
CA LEU A 235 -10.47 18.54 10.80
C LEU A 235 -10.30 17.93 12.19
N TYR A 236 -9.12 18.10 12.79
CA TYR A 236 -8.71 17.42 14.02
C TYR A 236 -8.29 18.39 15.13
N GLU A 237 -7.55 19.44 14.82
CA GLU A 237 -6.93 20.36 15.80
C GLU A 237 -7.50 21.79 15.72
N PHE A 238 -8.74 21.95 15.24
CA PHE A 238 -9.39 23.27 15.13
C PHE A 238 -9.42 24.06 16.44
N LEU A 239 -9.58 23.41 17.60
CA LEU A 239 -9.61 24.10 18.89
C LEU A 239 -8.24 24.73 19.22
N PRO A 240 -7.11 23.98 19.22
CA PRO A 240 -5.78 24.58 19.29
C PRO A 240 -5.48 25.63 18.20
N ILE A 241 -5.95 25.46 16.96
CA ILE A 241 -5.79 26.46 15.89
C ILE A 241 -6.49 27.77 16.24
N LEU A 242 -7.77 27.72 16.61
CA LEU A 242 -8.56 28.91 16.93
C LEU A 242 -8.05 29.62 18.19
N LEU A 243 -7.67 28.87 19.23
CA LEU A 243 -7.03 29.40 20.43
C LEU A 243 -5.65 30.00 20.13
N GLY A 244 -4.86 29.35 19.27
CA GLY A 244 -3.53 29.80 18.90
C GLY A 244 -3.55 31.08 18.06
N LEU A 245 -4.42 31.15 17.04
CA LEU A 245 -4.63 32.37 16.26
C LEU A 245 -5.16 33.51 17.14
N GLY A 246 -6.17 33.26 17.98
CA GLY A 246 -6.69 34.26 18.91
C GLY A 246 -5.65 34.76 19.92
N GLY A 247 -4.85 33.86 20.48
CA GLY A 247 -3.75 34.20 21.39
C GLY A 247 -2.61 34.97 20.72
N ALA A 248 -2.25 34.62 19.48
CA ALA A 248 -1.24 35.34 18.71
C ALA A 248 -1.70 36.76 18.35
N ILE A 249 -2.95 36.92 17.87
CA ILE A 249 -3.56 38.24 17.62
C ILE A 249 -3.60 39.07 18.91
N TRP A 250 -3.96 38.48 20.05
CA TRP A 250 -3.96 39.17 21.33
C TRP A 250 -2.55 39.61 21.77
N LEU A 251 -1.52 38.78 21.57
CA LEU A 251 -0.13 39.18 21.84
C LEU A 251 0.31 40.34 20.95
N LEU A 252 0.01 40.30 19.65
CA LEU A 252 0.33 41.39 18.71
C LEU A 252 -0.34 42.70 19.13
N ILE A 253 -1.64 42.67 19.43
CA ILE A 253 -2.39 43.84 19.94
C ILE A 253 -1.78 44.35 21.26
N ARG A 254 -1.37 43.45 22.17
CA ARG A 254 -0.77 43.82 23.45
C ARG A 254 0.63 44.43 23.29
N TRP A 255 1.44 43.95 22.34
CA TRP A 255 2.75 44.51 22.01
C TRP A 255 2.67 45.85 21.25
N TRP A 256 1.61 46.08 20.46
CA TRP A 256 1.42 47.32 19.72
C TRP A 256 0.74 48.44 20.51
N ARG A 257 0.14 48.16 21.67
CA ARG A 257 -0.35 49.20 22.57
C ARG A 257 0.84 49.90 23.24
N PRO A 258 1.03 51.23 23.07
CA PRO A 258 2.05 51.95 23.81
C PRO A 258 1.77 51.82 25.31
N VAL A 259 2.80 51.49 26.07
CA VAL A 259 2.75 51.57 27.53
C VAL A 259 2.71 53.06 27.87
N GLU A 260 1.54 53.54 28.31
CA GLU A 260 1.43 54.87 28.91
C GLU A 260 2.38 54.93 30.11
N ARG A 261 3.44 55.72 29.99
CA ARG A 261 4.29 56.11 31.13
C ARG A 261 3.49 57.05 32.01
N GLY A 262 2.69 56.48 32.90
CA GLY A 262 2.12 57.20 34.03
C GLY A 262 3.19 57.40 35.09
N ASP A 263 3.48 58.66 35.41
CA ASP A 263 4.37 59.02 36.51
C ASP A 263 3.84 58.51 37.86
N LYS A 264 4.77 58.06 38.72
CA LYS A 264 4.97 58.64 40.06
C LYS A 264 6.11 57.97 40.81
N GLU A 265 7.12 58.77 41.15
CA GLU A 265 7.81 58.60 42.43
C GLU A 265 6.84 58.97 43.57
N GLN A 266 6.69 58.10 44.55
CA GLN A 266 6.51 58.45 45.97
C GLN A 266 6.64 57.18 46.82
N GLY A 267 7.35 57.27 47.93
CA GLY A 267 7.79 56.11 48.71
C GLY A 267 6.94 55.78 49.95
N VAL A 268 7.48 54.83 50.72
CA VAL A 268 7.05 54.35 52.05
C VAL A 268 5.87 53.37 52.06
N GLY A 269 6.13 52.16 52.60
CA GLY A 269 5.09 51.16 52.89
C GLY A 269 5.57 49.72 52.86
N MET A 270 6.41 49.28 53.80
CA MET A 270 6.70 47.85 53.97
C MET A 270 5.51 47.12 54.59
N SER A 271 4.77 46.32 53.81
CA SER A 271 3.96 45.22 54.36
C SER A 271 3.57 44.17 53.31
N VAL A 272 4.10 42.96 53.47
CA VAL A 272 3.48 41.67 53.08
C VAL A 272 3.04 41.49 51.61
N GLU A 273 3.94 41.62 50.63
CA GLU A 273 3.71 41.17 49.23
C GLU A 273 4.85 40.31 48.64
N GLY A 274 5.50 39.49 49.47
CA GLY A 274 6.63 38.65 49.06
C GLY A 274 6.30 37.51 48.07
N GLU A 275 5.04 37.07 48.00
CA GLU A 275 4.63 35.95 47.12
C GLU A 275 3.95 36.40 45.82
N GLN A 276 3.22 37.53 45.81
CA GLN A 276 2.49 37.99 44.61
C GLN A 276 3.38 38.75 43.62
N ALA A 277 4.43 39.44 44.10
CA ALA A 277 5.40 40.13 43.23
C ALA A 277 6.21 39.16 42.35
N VAL A 278 6.33 37.88 42.75
CA VAL A 278 7.08 36.85 41.98
C VAL A 278 6.24 36.29 40.82
N GLU A 279 4.91 36.25 40.93
CA GLU A 279 4.03 35.74 39.85
C GLU A 279 3.82 36.76 38.70
N ALA A 280 4.06 38.05 38.92
CA ALA A 280 3.73 39.11 37.95
C ALA A 280 4.85 39.45 36.93
N ALA A 281 6.10 39.03 37.18
CA ALA A 281 7.27 39.52 36.44
C ALA A 281 7.77 38.60 35.30
N SER A 282 7.34 37.34 35.23
CA SER A 282 7.82 36.36 34.26
C SER A 282 6.87 36.20 33.05
N GLN A 283 6.80 37.21 32.18
CA GLN A 283 6.33 36.93 30.82
C GLN A 283 7.27 35.90 30.16
N PRO A 284 6.75 34.85 29.50
CA PRO A 284 7.53 33.90 28.71
C PRO A 284 8.08 34.53 27.41
N LYS A 285 9.02 35.49 27.56
CA LYS A 285 9.67 36.25 26.48
C LYS A 285 10.35 35.37 25.43
N VAL A 286 10.74 34.15 25.79
CA VAL A 286 11.35 33.16 24.89
C VAL A 286 10.36 32.07 24.50
N LEU A 287 9.62 31.48 25.46
CA LEU A 287 8.77 30.32 25.17
C LEU A 287 7.62 30.63 24.20
N LEU A 288 6.85 31.71 24.36
CA LEU A 288 5.71 31.95 23.46
C LEU A 288 6.16 32.27 22.01
N PRO A 289 7.19 33.09 21.76
CA PRO A 289 7.76 33.24 20.43
C PRO A 289 8.30 31.92 19.87
N LEU A 290 8.97 31.09 20.68
CA LEU A 290 9.48 29.78 20.25
C LEU A 290 8.35 28.83 19.86
N LEU A 291 7.25 28.77 20.61
CA LEU A 291 6.10 27.92 20.28
C LEU A 291 5.40 28.37 18.99
N LEU A 292 5.22 29.69 18.78
CA LEU A 292 4.67 30.21 17.53
C LEU A 292 5.61 29.95 16.35
N TYR A 293 6.91 30.20 16.52
CA TYR A 293 7.93 29.93 15.51
C TYR A 293 7.98 28.44 15.15
N TRP A 294 7.92 27.55 16.15
CA TRP A 294 7.87 26.11 15.95
C TRP A 294 6.59 25.68 15.23
N ALA A 295 5.42 26.13 15.65
CA ALA A 295 4.15 25.79 14.99
C ALA A 295 4.12 26.25 13.51
N VAL A 296 4.53 27.49 13.23
CA VAL A 296 4.53 28.04 11.86
C VAL A 296 5.59 27.37 11.00
N LEU A 297 6.82 27.23 11.48
CA LEU A 297 7.90 26.67 10.66
C LEU A 297 7.76 25.15 10.47
N ALA A 298 7.20 24.42 11.45
CA ALA A 298 6.79 23.02 11.25
C ALA A 298 5.71 22.93 10.16
N LEU A 299 4.67 23.78 10.19
CA LEU A 299 3.64 23.79 9.16
C LEU A 299 4.23 24.04 7.76
N VAL A 300 5.15 25.00 7.62
CA VAL A 300 5.82 25.28 6.34
C VAL A 300 6.69 24.10 5.88
N ILE A 301 7.60 23.60 6.73
CA ILE A 301 8.56 22.55 6.34
C ILE A 301 7.84 21.24 6.01
N TYR A 302 6.90 20.79 6.84
CA TYR A 302 6.16 19.55 6.55
C TYR A 302 5.27 19.69 5.31
N SER A 303 4.70 20.87 5.05
CA SER A 303 3.91 21.12 3.83
C SER A 303 4.76 21.16 2.55
N TRP A 304 6.04 21.52 2.66
CA TRP A 304 7.00 21.52 1.55
C TRP A 304 7.67 20.15 1.32
N ALA A 305 7.77 19.31 2.36
CA ALA A 305 8.38 17.99 2.27
C ALA A 305 7.72 17.09 1.19
N GLY A 306 8.53 16.26 0.54
CA GLY A 306 8.08 15.33 -0.50
C GLY A 306 7.09 14.30 0.06
N GLU A 307 7.48 13.61 1.13
CA GLU A 307 6.62 12.67 1.86
C GLU A 307 5.69 13.42 2.84
N LYS A 308 4.37 13.38 2.60
CA LYS A 308 3.35 13.99 3.47
C LYS A 308 2.44 12.91 4.04
N MET A 309 2.34 12.85 5.37
CA MET A 309 1.75 11.71 6.07
C MET A 309 1.03 12.14 7.35
N PRO A 310 -0.15 11.59 7.68
CA PRO A 310 -1.00 12.14 8.74
C PRO A 310 -0.52 11.79 10.17
N TRP A 311 0.59 11.07 10.35
CA TRP A 311 1.26 10.94 11.65
C TRP A 311 2.18 12.12 11.96
N LEU A 312 2.71 12.80 10.94
CA LEU A 312 3.56 13.97 11.12
C LEU A 312 2.80 15.15 11.74
N MET A 313 1.47 15.14 11.66
CA MET A 313 0.55 16.04 12.36
C MET A 313 0.81 16.16 13.86
N LEU A 314 1.39 15.13 14.51
CA LEU A 314 1.81 15.22 15.91
C LEU A 314 2.85 16.34 16.15
N HIS A 315 3.80 16.53 15.22
CA HIS A 315 4.83 17.58 15.30
C HIS A 315 4.26 18.99 15.07
N LEU A 316 3.13 19.11 14.36
CA LEU A 316 2.38 20.37 14.22
C LEU A 316 1.50 20.64 15.44
N ALA A 317 0.88 19.61 16.01
CA ALA A 317 -0.08 19.71 17.10
C ALA A 317 0.58 20.15 18.42
N VAL A 318 1.71 19.54 18.80
CA VAL A 318 2.41 19.79 20.07
C VAL A 318 2.71 21.27 20.36
N PRO A 319 3.43 22.03 19.51
CA PRO A 319 3.73 23.44 19.77
C PRO A 319 2.45 24.29 19.89
N LEU A 320 1.47 24.00 19.03
CA LEU A 320 0.22 24.72 18.98
C LEU A 320 -0.65 24.45 20.23
N GLN A 321 -0.68 23.22 20.73
CA GLN A 321 -1.40 22.84 21.96
C GLN A 321 -0.78 23.47 23.20
N LEU A 322 0.56 23.56 23.28
CA LEU A 322 1.25 24.29 24.35
C LEU A 322 0.88 25.78 24.34
N PHE A 323 0.90 26.42 23.16
CA PHE A 323 0.57 27.83 23.01
C PHE A 323 -0.93 28.10 23.25
N ALA A 324 -1.81 27.25 22.72
CA ALA A 324 -3.25 27.30 22.95
C ALA A 324 -3.62 27.08 24.42
N GLY A 325 -2.87 26.24 25.15
CA GLY A 325 -3.03 26.05 26.59
C GLY A 325 -2.75 27.34 27.38
N TRP A 326 -1.71 28.08 26.99
CA TRP A 326 -1.46 29.43 27.53
C TRP A 326 -2.58 30.41 27.16
N ALA A 327 -2.99 30.47 25.89
CA ALA A 327 -4.04 31.38 25.42
C ALA A 327 -5.39 31.12 26.13
N LEU A 328 -5.72 29.85 26.36
CA LEU A 328 -6.89 29.43 27.11
C LEU A 328 -6.77 29.83 28.60
N ALA A 329 -5.60 29.68 29.21
CA ALA A 329 -5.40 30.13 30.59
C ALA A 329 -5.56 31.66 30.75
N GLU A 330 -5.10 32.47 29.78
CA GLU A 330 -5.31 33.92 29.77
C GLU A 330 -6.79 34.30 29.61
N LEU A 331 -7.51 33.60 28.71
CA LEU A 331 -8.97 33.74 28.55
C LEU A 331 -9.71 33.47 29.87
N LEU A 332 -9.33 32.40 30.57
CA LEU A 332 -9.93 31.96 31.84
C LEU A 332 -9.44 32.76 33.08
N THR A 333 -8.56 33.75 32.94
CA THR A 333 -7.97 34.46 34.09
C THR A 333 -8.81 35.65 34.56
N ASP A 334 -9.90 35.34 35.29
CA ASP A 334 -10.85 36.29 35.89
C ASP A 334 -11.30 35.82 37.30
N ASP A 335 -12.07 36.64 38.03
CA ASP A 335 -12.70 36.24 39.30
C ASP A 335 -14.00 35.46 39.04
N TRP A 336 -13.83 34.15 38.91
CA TRP A 336 -14.94 33.19 38.77
C TRP A 336 -15.92 33.19 39.95
N ARG A 337 -15.51 33.59 41.17
CA ARG A 337 -16.42 33.67 42.32
C ARG A 337 -17.33 34.89 42.21
N ALA A 338 -16.80 36.03 41.79
CA ALA A 338 -17.62 37.22 41.48
C ALA A 338 -18.60 36.94 40.33
N ILE A 339 -18.13 36.36 39.22
CA ILE A 339 -18.97 35.99 38.06
C ILE A 339 -20.07 35.02 38.47
N ALA A 340 -19.78 34.02 39.31
CA ALA A 340 -20.77 33.08 39.84
C ALA A 340 -21.83 33.77 40.71
N ARG A 341 -21.42 34.65 41.65
CA ARG A 341 -22.35 35.45 42.49
C ARG A 341 -23.27 36.34 41.66
N GLN A 342 -22.76 36.91 40.56
CA GLN A 342 -23.53 37.74 39.62
C GLN A 342 -24.44 36.91 38.68
N LYS A 343 -24.46 35.58 38.81
CA LYS A 343 -25.13 34.62 37.92
C LYS A 343 -24.59 34.61 36.47
N GLY A 344 -23.40 35.17 36.25
CA GLY A 344 -22.77 35.26 34.92
C GLY A 344 -22.36 33.91 34.32
N VAL A 345 -22.13 32.90 35.16
CA VAL A 345 -21.80 31.52 34.71
C VAL A 345 -22.89 30.93 33.81
N TRP A 346 -24.16 31.32 33.99
CA TRP A 346 -25.26 30.86 33.12
C TRP A 346 -25.08 31.28 31.65
N LEU A 347 -24.32 32.35 31.37
CA LEU A 347 -23.99 32.73 29.99
C LEU A 347 -23.24 31.62 29.22
N LEU A 348 -22.49 30.75 29.92
CA LEU A 348 -21.81 29.61 29.29
C LEU A 348 -22.78 28.63 28.61
N ALA A 349 -23.99 28.46 29.17
CA ALA A 349 -25.06 27.62 28.61
C ALA A 349 -26.06 28.41 27.74
N LEU A 350 -26.23 29.70 27.99
CA LEU A 350 -27.17 30.54 27.23
C LEU A 350 -26.63 30.97 25.87
N PHE A 351 -25.33 31.29 25.73
CA PHE A 351 -24.77 31.66 24.42
C PHE A 351 -24.89 30.53 23.36
N PRO A 352 -24.62 29.24 23.67
CA PRO A 352 -24.77 28.16 22.70
C PRO A 352 -26.24 27.87 22.39
N ALA A 353 -27.12 27.90 23.42
CA ALA A 353 -28.57 27.74 23.22
C ALA A 353 -29.13 28.85 22.31
N PHE A 354 -28.71 30.10 22.52
CA PHE A 354 -29.09 31.23 21.68
C PHE A 354 -28.55 31.09 20.26
N GLY A 355 -27.28 30.67 20.10
CA GLY A 355 -26.68 30.39 18.79
C GLY A 355 -27.40 29.28 18.01
N LEU A 356 -27.84 28.22 18.69
CA LEU A 356 -28.63 27.15 18.09
C LEU A 356 -30.03 27.62 17.67
N ALA A 357 -30.72 28.39 18.51
CA ALA A 357 -32.02 28.97 18.19
C ALA A 357 -31.92 29.94 17.00
N LEU A 358 -30.95 30.86 17.03
CA LEU A 358 -30.68 31.79 15.94
C LEU A 358 -30.27 31.07 14.64
N GLY A 359 -29.47 30.01 14.74
CA GLY A 359 -29.09 29.17 13.59
C GLY A 359 -30.27 28.42 12.97
N ARG A 360 -31.25 27.99 13.77
CA ARG A 360 -32.52 27.43 13.28
C ARG A 360 -33.37 28.48 12.57
N VAL A 361 -33.47 29.70 13.12
CA VAL A 361 -34.18 30.82 12.49
C VAL A 361 -33.52 31.24 11.17
N ALA A 362 -32.19 31.29 11.11
CA ALA A 362 -31.45 31.74 9.93
C ALA A 362 -31.39 30.71 8.79
N ARG A 363 -31.56 29.40 9.09
CA ARG A 363 -31.56 28.32 8.08
C ARG A 363 -32.96 27.89 7.65
N GLY A 364 -33.97 28.13 8.48
CA GLY A 364 -35.36 27.90 8.13
C GLY A 364 -36.01 29.14 7.50
N GLY A 365 -37.15 28.93 6.87
CA GLY A 365 -38.01 30.00 6.35
C GLY A 365 -39.47 29.63 6.51
N LEU A 366 -40.35 30.64 6.49
CA LEU A 366 -41.80 30.44 6.47
C LEU A 366 -42.19 29.75 5.15
N SER A 367 -42.71 28.53 5.23
CA SER A 367 -43.33 27.91 4.06
C SER A 367 -44.70 28.52 3.79
N ARG A 368 -45.06 28.61 2.49
CA ARG A 368 -46.35 29.11 2.02
C ARG A 368 -47.37 28.00 1.73
N GLY A 369 -46.93 26.74 1.71
CA GLY A 369 -47.80 25.59 1.47
C GLY A 369 -48.52 25.09 2.72
N THR A 370 -49.61 24.37 2.51
CA THR A 370 -50.55 23.88 3.55
C THR A 370 -50.33 22.41 3.94
N SER A 371 -49.31 21.75 3.40
CA SER A 371 -49.00 20.37 3.77
C SER A 371 -48.50 20.26 5.22
N LEU A 372 -48.70 19.09 5.85
CA LEU A 372 -48.30 18.86 7.25
C LEU A 372 -46.79 19.10 7.48
N ASP A 373 -45.94 18.68 6.54
CA ASP A 373 -44.48 18.89 6.62
C ASP A 373 -44.06 20.35 6.43
N GLU A 374 -44.86 21.15 5.72
CA GLU A 374 -44.63 22.59 5.55
C GLU A 374 -45.11 23.38 6.77
N LEU A 375 -46.28 23.04 7.31
CA LEU A 375 -46.75 23.57 8.60
C LEU A 375 -45.76 23.22 9.72
N GLY A 376 -45.28 21.97 9.78
CA GLY A 376 -44.30 21.53 10.77
C GLY A 376 -42.99 22.32 10.69
N ARG A 377 -42.48 22.59 9.49
CA ARG A 377 -41.30 23.46 9.27
C ARG A 377 -41.55 24.90 9.73
N SER A 378 -42.70 25.49 9.39
CA SER A 378 -43.07 26.84 9.83
C SER A 378 -43.25 26.92 11.35
N MET A 379 -43.89 25.94 11.99
CA MET A 379 -44.02 25.85 13.46
C MET A 379 -42.67 25.72 14.15
N ALA A 380 -41.77 24.87 13.63
CA ALA A 380 -40.42 24.73 14.16
C ALA A 380 -39.60 26.03 14.04
N TRP A 381 -39.82 26.82 12.98
CA TRP A 381 -39.22 28.15 12.81
C TRP A 381 -39.77 29.17 13.82
N PHE A 382 -41.09 29.25 14.00
CA PHE A 382 -41.71 30.12 15.01
C PHE A 382 -41.28 29.76 16.44
N ALA A 383 -41.20 28.47 16.77
CA ALA A 383 -40.70 28.01 18.07
C ALA A 383 -39.23 28.39 18.29
N ALA A 384 -38.39 28.28 17.25
CA ALA A 384 -37.00 28.74 17.30
C ALA A 384 -36.87 30.25 17.46
N LEU A 385 -37.75 31.05 16.81
CA LEU A 385 -37.78 32.50 16.96
C LEU A 385 -38.19 32.91 18.38
N LEU A 386 -39.25 32.31 18.93
CA LEU A 386 -39.69 32.57 20.31
C LEU A 386 -38.60 32.20 21.32
N ALA A 387 -37.95 31.04 21.14
CA ALA A 387 -36.82 30.63 21.96
C ALA A 387 -35.64 31.62 21.86
N ALA A 388 -35.30 32.08 20.65
CA ALA A 388 -34.24 33.08 20.45
C ALA A 388 -34.54 34.40 21.16
N LEU A 389 -35.79 34.90 21.11
CA LEU A 389 -36.21 36.12 21.80
C LEU A 389 -36.15 35.99 23.33
N LEU A 390 -36.63 34.86 23.87
CA LEU A 390 -36.56 34.57 25.32
C LEU A 390 -35.11 34.46 25.81
N LEU A 391 -34.26 33.77 25.05
CA LEU A 391 -32.84 33.64 25.36
C LEU A 391 -32.10 34.99 25.25
N ALA A 392 -32.42 35.82 24.26
CA ALA A 392 -31.86 37.17 24.12
C ALA A 392 -32.24 38.07 25.32
N ALA A 393 -33.49 38.01 25.78
CA ALA A 393 -33.94 38.74 26.97
C ALA A 393 -33.19 38.28 28.24
N LEU A 394 -33.03 36.97 28.43
CA LEU A 394 -32.32 36.39 29.57
C LEU A 394 -30.81 36.71 29.55
N ILE A 395 -30.17 36.64 28.38
CA ILE A 395 -28.78 37.06 28.18
C ILE A 395 -28.66 38.56 28.49
N GLY A 396 -29.53 39.42 27.96
CA GLY A 396 -29.52 40.86 28.23
C GLY A 396 -29.66 41.20 29.72
N ALA A 397 -30.49 40.46 30.46
CA ALA A 397 -30.67 40.62 31.91
C ALA A 397 -29.44 40.20 32.75
N LEU A 398 -28.57 39.33 32.22
CA LEU A 398 -27.31 38.91 32.85
C LEU A 398 -26.13 39.78 32.41
N VAL A 399 -26.04 40.14 31.13
CA VAL A 399 -25.00 41.02 30.55
C VAL A 399 -24.96 42.37 31.27
N ARG A 400 -26.11 42.94 31.63
CA ARG A 400 -26.20 44.19 32.43
C ARG A 400 -25.59 44.10 33.83
N ARG A 401 -25.28 42.90 34.35
CA ARG A 401 -24.71 42.67 35.69
C ARG A 401 -23.20 42.49 35.68
N LEU A 402 -22.59 42.42 34.49
CA LEU A 402 -21.21 42.05 34.25
C LEU A 402 -20.49 43.19 33.53
N SER A 403 -19.17 43.28 33.70
CA SER A 403 -18.35 44.17 32.87
C SER A 403 -18.26 43.64 31.43
N ALA A 404 -18.06 44.53 30.45
CA ALA A 404 -17.85 44.14 29.05
C ALA A 404 -16.72 43.11 28.87
N ARG A 405 -15.65 43.20 29.69
CA ARG A 405 -14.55 42.22 29.72
C ARG A 405 -15.02 40.83 30.17
N GLN A 406 -15.83 40.76 31.24
CA GLN A 406 -16.38 39.48 31.72
C GLN A 406 -17.37 38.89 30.72
N VAL A 407 -18.21 39.71 30.08
CA VAL A 407 -19.14 39.27 29.03
C VAL A 407 -18.37 38.67 27.84
N ALA A 408 -17.35 39.37 27.34
CA ALA A 408 -16.49 38.85 26.26
C ALA A 408 -15.76 37.55 26.66
N ARG A 409 -15.30 37.44 27.91
CA ARG A 409 -14.70 36.21 28.45
C ARG A 409 -15.69 35.06 28.59
N MET A 410 -16.94 35.31 29.00
CA MET A 410 -17.99 34.29 29.01
C MET A 410 -18.35 33.85 27.60
N ALA A 411 -18.41 34.76 26.62
CA ALA A 411 -18.68 34.42 25.22
C ALA A 411 -17.54 33.54 24.64
N GLY A 412 -16.28 33.95 24.84
CA GLY A 412 -15.11 33.18 24.42
C GLY A 412 -15.01 31.82 25.12
N THR A 413 -15.23 31.77 26.44
CA THR A 413 -15.21 30.50 27.19
C THR A 413 -16.34 29.58 26.75
N SER A 414 -17.54 30.12 26.50
CA SER A 414 -18.68 29.35 25.99
C SER A 414 -18.39 28.75 24.62
N ALA A 415 -17.79 29.53 23.70
CA ALA A 415 -17.34 29.03 22.41
C ALA A 415 -16.29 27.92 22.58
N VAL A 416 -15.32 28.09 23.47
CA VAL A 416 -14.33 27.05 23.79
C VAL A 416 -14.97 25.78 24.35
N VAL A 417 -15.96 25.87 25.24
CA VAL A 417 -16.67 24.69 25.77
C VAL A 417 -17.36 23.90 24.67
N VAL A 418 -18.04 24.58 23.73
CA VAL A 418 -18.66 23.93 22.56
C VAL A 418 -17.60 23.28 21.67
N LEU A 419 -16.52 24.00 21.35
CA LEU A 419 -15.42 23.47 20.53
C LEU A 419 -14.70 22.30 21.22
N MET A 420 -14.59 22.31 22.55
CA MET A 420 -13.99 21.23 23.34
C MET A 420 -14.86 19.98 23.32
N ALA A 421 -16.18 20.11 23.46
CA ALA A 421 -17.10 18.99 23.29
C ALA A 421 -17.05 18.40 21.87
N LEU A 422 -16.92 19.25 20.83
CA LEU A 422 -16.68 18.79 19.46
C LEU A 422 -15.32 18.10 19.31
N THR A 423 -14.26 18.63 19.93
CA THR A 423 -12.91 18.03 19.89
C THR A 423 -12.93 16.63 20.50
N VAL A 424 -13.58 16.46 21.65
CA VAL A 424 -13.80 15.15 22.28
C VAL A 424 -14.62 14.22 21.38
N ARG A 425 -15.69 14.71 20.73
CA ARG A 425 -16.46 13.91 19.75
C ARG A 425 -15.58 13.44 18.58
N PHE A 426 -14.78 14.32 17.98
CA PHE A 426 -13.91 13.96 16.86
C PHE A 426 -12.76 13.03 17.28
N ALA A 427 -12.20 13.21 18.49
CA ALA A 427 -11.23 12.29 19.05
C ALA A 427 -11.85 10.89 19.25
N TRP A 428 -13.02 10.83 19.89
CA TRP A 428 -13.74 9.58 20.10
C TRP A 428 -14.08 8.88 18.78
N MET A 429 -14.63 9.62 17.82
CA MET A 429 -14.98 9.12 16.51
C MET A 429 -13.76 8.58 15.76
N ALA A 430 -12.67 9.34 15.66
CA ALA A 430 -11.46 8.92 14.95
C ALA A 430 -10.68 7.78 15.64
N THR A 431 -10.89 7.55 16.94
CA THR A 431 -10.11 6.57 17.72
C THR A 431 -10.88 5.27 17.99
N PHE A 432 -12.17 5.37 18.32
CA PHE A 432 -12.99 4.26 18.83
C PHE A 432 -14.17 3.88 17.92
N VAL A 433 -14.52 4.70 16.93
CA VAL A 433 -15.62 4.41 15.98
C VAL A 433 -15.06 4.10 14.59
N ASN A 434 -14.36 5.07 14.01
CA ASN A 434 -13.70 4.97 12.70
C ASN A 434 -12.24 4.49 12.82
N GLY A 435 -11.88 3.81 13.91
CA GLY A 435 -10.48 3.61 14.32
C GLY A 435 -9.57 3.06 13.23
N ASP A 436 -10.12 2.17 12.39
CA ASP A 436 -9.44 1.48 11.29
C ASP A 436 -10.17 1.67 9.95
N MET A 437 -11.10 2.63 9.87
CA MET A 437 -11.91 2.93 8.69
C MET A 437 -11.28 4.04 7.85
N ALA A 438 -11.07 3.83 6.56
CA ALA A 438 -10.42 4.83 5.70
C ALA A 438 -11.26 6.09 5.45
N ASN A 439 -12.52 6.15 5.90
CA ASN A 439 -13.30 7.40 5.90
C ASN A 439 -12.68 8.50 6.78
N GLU A 440 -11.75 8.14 7.67
CA GLU A 440 -11.03 9.01 8.58
C GLU A 440 -9.59 9.25 8.09
N PHE A 441 -9.22 10.50 7.74
CA PHE A 441 -7.93 10.81 7.11
C PHE A 441 -6.67 10.63 7.99
N LEU A 442 -6.83 10.25 9.26
CA LEU A 442 -5.72 9.74 10.07
C LEU A 442 -5.39 8.28 9.70
N VAL A 443 -6.36 7.50 9.23
CA VAL A 443 -6.14 6.20 8.57
C VAL A 443 -5.53 6.49 7.20
N TYR A 444 -4.34 5.94 6.92
CA TYR A 444 -3.64 6.16 5.65
C TYR A 444 -3.08 4.86 5.07
N ALA A 445 -2.19 4.19 5.81
CA ALA A 445 -1.59 2.91 5.42
C ALA A 445 -1.50 2.03 6.67
N GLN A 446 -2.67 1.72 7.24
CA GLN A 446 -2.84 0.83 8.39
C GLN A 446 -3.83 -0.26 8.01
N ALA A 447 -3.90 -1.30 8.83
CA ALA A 447 -4.79 -2.44 8.60
C ALA A 447 -6.25 -1.99 8.49
N ALA A 448 -7.01 -2.58 7.55
CA ALA A 448 -8.46 -2.44 7.49
C ALA A 448 -9.12 -3.23 8.65
N PRO A 449 -10.41 -2.97 8.97
CA PRO A 449 -11.10 -3.66 10.07
C PRO A 449 -11.15 -5.18 9.87
N ASP A 450 -11.21 -5.61 8.61
CA ASP A 450 -11.18 -7.00 8.14
C ASP A 450 -10.03 -7.81 8.76
N VAL A 451 -8.86 -7.20 8.98
CA VAL A 451 -7.71 -7.87 9.63
C VAL A 451 -8.00 -8.17 11.11
N ALA A 452 -8.65 -7.25 11.82
CA ALA A 452 -9.03 -7.47 13.22
C ALA A 452 -10.13 -8.54 13.34
N ILE A 453 -11.08 -8.56 12.38
CA ILE A 453 -12.12 -9.58 12.25
C ILE A 453 -11.48 -10.95 12.01
N VAL A 454 -10.62 -11.09 10.99
CA VAL A 454 -9.97 -12.38 10.69
C VAL A 454 -9.03 -12.84 11.82
N ASN A 455 -8.36 -11.93 12.54
CA ASN A 455 -7.59 -12.32 13.73
C ASN A 455 -8.49 -12.83 14.87
N GLN A 456 -9.71 -12.30 15.03
CA GLN A 456 -10.69 -12.85 15.98
C GLN A 456 -11.19 -14.22 15.51
N GLU A 457 -11.58 -14.35 14.24
CA GLU A 457 -11.99 -15.63 13.64
C GLU A 457 -10.92 -16.72 13.84
N LEU A 458 -9.65 -16.42 13.52
CA LEU A 458 -8.53 -17.36 13.70
C LEU A 458 -8.28 -17.74 15.16
N ARG A 459 -8.42 -16.80 16.11
CA ARG A 459 -8.23 -17.08 17.55
C ARG A 459 -9.34 -17.93 18.11
N ASP A 460 -10.60 -17.63 17.79
CA ASP A 460 -11.76 -18.40 18.23
C ASP A 460 -11.71 -19.82 17.63
N LEU A 461 -11.35 -19.94 16.36
CA LEU A 461 -11.17 -21.21 15.66
C LEU A 461 -10.04 -22.04 16.30
N SER A 462 -8.89 -21.42 16.57
CA SER A 462 -7.75 -22.06 17.25
C SER A 462 -8.11 -22.56 18.66
N HIS A 463 -8.79 -21.74 19.46
CA HIS A 463 -9.22 -22.11 20.81
C HIS A 463 -10.25 -23.25 20.81
N ARG A 464 -11.19 -23.27 19.87
CA ARG A 464 -12.21 -24.33 19.75
C ARG A 464 -11.61 -25.69 19.38
N LEU A 465 -10.66 -25.71 18.44
CA LEU A 465 -10.08 -26.95 17.90
C LEU A 465 -8.94 -27.50 18.76
N THR A 466 -8.11 -26.62 19.33
CA THR A 466 -6.85 -27.00 19.99
C THR A 466 -6.83 -26.77 21.49
N GLY A 467 -7.83 -26.09 22.05
CA GLY A 467 -7.84 -25.63 23.44
C GLY A 467 -6.88 -24.47 23.73
N GLY A 468 -6.10 -24.01 22.74
CA GLY A 468 -5.07 -22.98 22.87
C GLY A 468 -4.91 -22.17 21.58
N LEU A 469 -3.69 -21.68 21.31
CA LEU A 469 -3.36 -20.96 20.07
C LEU A 469 -2.48 -21.82 19.13
N HIS A 470 -2.82 -23.10 18.98
CA HIS A 470 -1.99 -24.11 18.30
C HIS A 470 -2.37 -24.40 16.84
N LEU A 471 -3.33 -23.65 16.29
CA LEU A 471 -3.70 -23.71 14.88
C LEU A 471 -2.50 -23.39 13.96
N LYS A 472 -2.26 -24.21 12.93
CA LYS A 472 -1.24 -23.98 11.92
C LYS A 472 -1.67 -22.86 10.98
N VAL A 473 -1.15 -21.65 11.18
CA VAL A 473 -1.45 -20.48 10.33
C VAL A 473 -0.23 -20.11 9.50
N ALA A 474 -0.33 -20.29 8.18
CA ALA A 474 0.73 -19.93 7.24
C ALA A 474 0.49 -18.52 6.66
N TYR A 475 1.53 -17.72 6.44
CA TYR A 475 1.43 -16.40 5.81
C TYR A 475 2.63 -16.00 4.94
N ASP A 476 2.37 -15.16 3.94
CA ASP A 476 3.33 -14.74 2.91
C ASP A 476 4.09 -13.42 3.20
N ASP A 477 4.97 -12.99 2.30
CA ASP A 477 5.71 -11.72 2.40
C ASP A 477 4.84 -10.49 2.09
N GLU A 478 3.90 -10.60 1.15
CA GLU A 478 3.00 -9.50 0.77
C GLU A 478 2.01 -9.12 1.89
N SER A 479 1.46 -10.10 2.61
CA SER A 479 0.57 -9.88 3.77
C SER A 479 1.31 -9.81 5.10
N SER A 480 2.63 -10.02 5.12
CA SER A 480 3.44 -10.20 6.34
C SER A 480 3.18 -9.18 7.45
N TRP A 481 2.95 -7.91 7.10
CA TRP A 481 2.48 -6.89 8.03
C TRP A 481 0.99 -6.56 7.78
N PRO A 482 0.11 -6.66 8.80
CA PRO A 482 0.43 -6.82 10.24
C PRO A 482 0.38 -8.27 10.75
N TRP A 483 0.23 -9.27 9.88
CA TRP A 483 -0.03 -10.65 10.33
C TRP A 483 1.04 -11.23 11.24
N VAL A 484 2.33 -10.91 11.03
CA VAL A 484 3.43 -11.25 11.94
C VAL A 484 3.21 -10.78 13.39
N TRP A 485 2.49 -9.67 13.61
CA TRP A 485 2.20 -9.16 14.96
C TRP A 485 0.99 -9.85 15.59
N TYR A 486 -0.04 -10.16 14.80
CA TYR A 486 -1.25 -10.84 15.28
C TYR A 486 -1.03 -12.33 15.54
N LEU A 487 -0.20 -12.98 14.72
CA LEU A 487 0.14 -14.40 14.80
C LEU A 487 1.30 -14.70 15.75
N ARG A 488 1.98 -13.69 16.33
CA ARG A 488 3.12 -13.90 17.26
C ARG A 488 2.79 -14.78 18.48
N ASP A 489 1.51 -14.85 18.86
CA ASP A 489 1.02 -15.64 20.00
C ASP A 489 0.57 -17.05 19.57
N PHE A 490 0.55 -17.36 18.25
CA PHE A 490 0.28 -18.68 17.70
C PHE A 490 1.61 -19.43 17.54
N ASP A 491 1.78 -20.54 18.26
CA ASP A 491 3.03 -21.30 18.31
C ASP A 491 3.26 -22.22 17.10
N GLN A 492 2.27 -22.34 16.21
CA GLN A 492 2.35 -23.03 14.92
C GLN A 492 2.20 -22.06 13.73
N SER A 493 2.48 -20.77 13.91
CA SER A 493 2.51 -19.80 12.79
C SER A 493 3.74 -19.99 11.91
N THR A 494 3.57 -19.96 10.59
CA THR A 494 4.63 -20.23 9.60
C THR A 494 4.72 -19.13 8.55
N PHE A 495 5.88 -18.49 8.42
CA PHE A 495 6.18 -17.56 7.34
C PHE A 495 6.77 -18.30 6.14
N TYR A 496 6.17 -18.17 4.95
CA TYR A 496 6.63 -18.87 3.74
C TYR A 496 7.13 -17.97 2.60
N GLY A 497 7.09 -16.65 2.76
CA GLY A 497 7.51 -15.71 1.71
C GLY A 497 6.62 -15.81 0.45
N LYS A 498 7.21 -15.70 -0.74
CA LYS A 498 6.46 -15.62 -2.01
C LYS A 498 5.72 -16.89 -2.41
N ALA A 499 6.31 -18.05 -2.12
CA ALA A 499 5.76 -19.35 -2.48
C ALA A 499 6.22 -20.39 -1.44
N PRO A 500 5.31 -21.19 -0.86
CA PRO A 500 5.67 -22.19 0.12
C PRO A 500 6.33 -23.40 -0.54
N GLY A 501 7.32 -23.97 0.15
CA GLY A 501 7.87 -25.27 -0.21
C GLY A 501 6.89 -26.41 0.10
N GLN A 502 7.07 -27.55 -0.58
CA GLN A 502 6.34 -28.78 -0.29
C GLN A 502 7.08 -29.63 0.77
N PRO A 503 6.37 -30.33 1.66
CA PRO A 503 4.92 -30.39 1.80
C PRO A 503 4.32 -29.14 2.49
N PHE A 504 3.27 -28.56 1.92
CA PHE A 504 2.55 -27.43 2.52
C PHE A 504 1.35 -27.87 3.35
N ASP A 505 1.56 -27.90 4.68
CA ASP A 505 0.58 -28.31 5.70
C ASP A 505 0.21 -27.12 6.60
N ALA A 506 -1.05 -26.70 6.50
CA ALA A 506 -1.62 -25.62 7.28
C ALA A 506 -3.11 -25.90 7.57
N ASP A 507 -3.64 -25.22 8.57
CA ASP A 507 -5.07 -25.21 8.89
C ASP A 507 -5.74 -23.95 8.32
N ALA A 508 -5.00 -22.83 8.33
CA ALA A 508 -5.36 -21.60 7.64
C ALA A 508 -4.14 -20.97 6.93
N VAL A 509 -4.38 -20.34 5.77
CA VAL A 509 -3.33 -19.70 4.96
C VAL A 509 -3.75 -18.29 4.58
N ILE A 510 -2.84 -17.34 4.74
CA ILE A 510 -3.03 -15.91 4.49
C ILE A 510 -2.08 -15.50 3.37
N VAL A 511 -2.62 -15.10 2.22
CA VAL A 511 -1.83 -14.81 1.02
C VAL A 511 -2.24 -13.48 0.38
N GLY A 512 -1.26 -12.72 -0.11
CA GLY A 512 -1.50 -11.51 -0.88
C GLY A 512 -1.77 -11.82 -2.36
N PRO A 513 -2.42 -10.89 -3.10
CA PRO A 513 -2.85 -11.11 -4.47
C PRO A 513 -1.69 -11.39 -5.45
N GLY A 514 -0.47 -10.91 -5.20
CA GLY A 514 0.70 -11.15 -6.04
C GLY A 514 1.34 -12.54 -5.85
N ASN A 515 1.09 -13.18 -4.71
CA ASN A 515 1.56 -14.54 -4.40
C ASN A 515 0.47 -15.61 -4.54
N GLU A 516 -0.81 -15.21 -4.58
CA GLU A 516 -1.95 -16.11 -4.53
C GLU A 516 -1.94 -17.18 -5.65
N ASP A 517 -1.56 -16.82 -6.87
CA ASP A 517 -1.48 -17.77 -8.00
C ASP A 517 -0.46 -18.90 -7.78
N ALA A 518 0.61 -18.66 -7.01
CA ALA A 518 1.59 -19.70 -6.65
C ALA A 518 1.12 -20.59 -5.49
N VAL A 519 0.24 -20.08 -4.62
CA VAL A 519 -0.24 -20.78 -3.42
C VAL A 519 -1.51 -21.59 -3.71
N ARG A 520 -2.43 -21.04 -4.52
CA ARG A 520 -3.74 -21.65 -4.81
C ARG A 520 -3.66 -23.10 -5.32
N PRO A 521 -2.74 -23.50 -6.22
CA PRO A 521 -2.61 -24.89 -6.68
C PRO A 521 -2.25 -25.86 -5.56
N LEU A 522 -1.50 -25.41 -4.54
CA LEU A 522 -1.01 -26.24 -3.43
C LEU A 522 -2.08 -26.46 -2.35
N LEU A 523 -3.05 -25.55 -2.28
CA LEU A 523 -4.22 -25.64 -1.41
C LEU A 523 -5.29 -26.54 -2.02
N GLY A 524 -5.61 -26.33 -3.30
CA GLY A 524 -6.64 -27.05 -4.04
C GLY A 524 -8.01 -26.98 -3.34
N ASN A 525 -8.80 -28.04 -3.50
CA ASN A 525 -10.14 -28.16 -2.89
C ASN A 525 -10.13 -28.38 -1.37
N ARG A 526 -8.96 -28.48 -0.72
CA ARG A 526 -8.90 -28.69 0.74
C ARG A 526 -9.33 -27.48 1.55
N TYR A 527 -9.46 -26.29 0.94
CA TYR A 527 -9.73 -25.03 1.64
C TYR A 527 -10.95 -24.27 1.09
N PHE A 528 -11.48 -23.34 1.88
CA PHE A 528 -12.40 -22.30 1.46
C PHE A 528 -11.65 -20.96 1.35
N ARG A 529 -11.72 -20.31 0.18
CA ARG A 529 -11.18 -18.97 -0.05
C ARG A 529 -12.17 -17.90 0.41
N ARG A 530 -11.70 -16.88 1.13
CA ARG A 530 -12.40 -15.63 1.39
C ARG A 530 -11.44 -14.45 1.16
N GLN A 531 -11.91 -13.41 0.49
CA GLN A 531 -11.10 -12.22 0.23
C GLN A 531 -11.45 -11.11 1.22
N TYR A 532 -10.42 -10.50 1.78
CA TYR A 532 -10.50 -9.46 2.80
C TYR A 532 -9.57 -8.30 2.45
N ARG A 533 -9.79 -7.13 3.03
CA ARG A 533 -8.95 -5.95 2.83
C ARG A 533 -7.78 -5.97 3.81
N LEU A 534 -6.54 -5.89 3.31
CA LEU A 534 -5.33 -5.79 4.13
C LEU A 534 -5.12 -4.33 4.55
N ILE A 535 -5.00 -3.44 3.57
CA ILE A 535 -4.77 -1.99 3.74
C ILE A 535 -5.70 -1.24 2.79
N TRP A 536 -6.24 -0.12 3.25
CA TRP A 536 -7.17 0.70 2.47
C TRP A 536 -6.90 2.18 2.72
N TRP A 537 -6.70 2.93 1.63
CA TRP A 537 -6.31 4.33 1.68
C TRP A 537 -7.53 5.26 1.61
N PRO A 538 -7.49 6.42 2.29
CA PRO A 538 -8.56 7.40 2.22
C PRO A 538 -8.70 7.97 0.80
N ASN A 539 -9.94 8.19 0.34
CA ASN A 539 -10.20 8.95 -0.87
C ASN A 539 -9.92 10.44 -0.62
N GLN A 540 -8.87 10.95 -1.28
CA GLN A 540 -8.35 12.31 -1.07
C GLN A 540 -8.94 13.34 -2.06
N ASN A 541 -9.84 12.91 -2.95
CA ASN A 541 -10.39 13.76 -4.02
C ASN A 541 -11.05 15.05 -3.51
N TRP A 542 -11.65 15.04 -2.32
CA TRP A 542 -12.38 16.21 -1.79
C TRP A 542 -11.51 17.47 -1.58
N TYR A 543 -10.19 17.33 -1.37
CA TYR A 543 -9.24 18.45 -1.40
C TYR A 543 -8.35 18.44 -2.62
N MET A 544 -8.03 17.29 -3.23
CA MET A 544 -7.22 17.27 -4.45
C MET A 544 -7.90 17.98 -5.63
N ARG A 545 -9.24 17.98 -5.69
CA ARG A 545 -10.02 18.77 -6.66
C ARG A 545 -9.77 20.29 -6.59
N TRP A 546 -9.24 20.83 -5.48
CA TRP A 546 -8.86 22.26 -5.38
C TRP A 546 -7.69 22.65 -6.29
N GLN A 547 -7.01 21.67 -6.90
CA GLN A 547 -5.91 21.90 -7.85
C GLN A 547 -6.23 21.39 -9.27
N ASN A 548 -7.14 20.43 -9.41
CA ASN A 548 -7.32 19.69 -10.66
C ASN A 548 -8.49 20.19 -11.54
N ASP A 549 -9.55 20.76 -10.94
CA ASP A 549 -10.82 21.01 -11.66
C ASP A 549 -10.91 22.43 -12.27
N GLY A 550 -9.83 23.21 -12.25
CA GLY A 550 -9.78 24.59 -12.77
C GLY A 550 -10.56 25.64 -11.96
N GLU A 551 -11.40 25.23 -11.01
CA GLU A 551 -12.08 26.12 -10.07
C GLU A 551 -11.23 26.39 -8.81
N ASP A 552 -11.01 27.67 -8.51
CA ASP A 552 -10.44 28.13 -7.22
C ASP A 552 -11.29 27.65 -6.03
N LEU A 553 -10.63 27.37 -4.90
CA LEU A 553 -11.22 27.01 -3.61
C LEU A 553 -12.37 27.95 -3.21
N TRP A 554 -12.23 29.24 -3.50
CA TRP A 554 -13.26 30.26 -3.22
C TRP A 554 -14.52 30.14 -4.07
N THR A 555 -14.43 29.54 -5.26
CA THR A 555 -15.59 29.24 -6.12
C THR A 555 -16.36 28.04 -5.57
N GLN A 556 -15.65 26.97 -5.24
CA GLN A 556 -16.24 25.77 -4.62
C GLN A 556 -16.91 26.09 -3.27
N LEU A 557 -16.28 26.94 -2.44
CA LEU A 557 -16.86 27.39 -1.16
C LEU A 557 -18.09 28.30 -1.30
N LYS A 558 -18.34 28.91 -2.47
CA LYS A 558 -19.59 29.67 -2.72
C LYS A 558 -20.75 28.73 -3.09
N ASN A 559 -20.47 27.64 -3.80
CA ASN A 559 -21.48 26.67 -4.22
C ASN A 559 -22.19 26.05 -2.98
N PRO A 560 -23.54 26.10 -2.88
CA PRO A 560 -24.29 25.51 -1.77
C PRO A 560 -24.17 23.99 -1.65
N GLU A 561 -24.05 23.28 -2.77
CA GLU A 561 -23.97 21.81 -2.79
C GLU A 561 -22.59 21.32 -2.37
N GLN A 562 -21.53 21.92 -2.91
CA GLN A 562 -20.15 21.64 -2.48
C GLN A 562 -19.95 21.95 -0.99
N ARG A 563 -20.53 23.04 -0.46
CA ARG A 563 -20.54 23.30 0.98
C ARG A 563 -21.27 22.22 1.79
N LYS A 564 -22.35 21.63 1.26
CA LYS A 564 -23.10 20.55 1.92
C LYS A 564 -22.31 19.23 1.90
N ALA A 565 -21.64 18.91 0.79
CA ALA A 565 -20.74 17.77 0.68
C ALA A 565 -19.53 17.92 1.61
N LEU A 566 -18.87 19.07 1.61
CA LEU A 566 -17.78 19.39 2.54
C LEU A 566 -18.24 19.27 4.00
N TRP A 567 -19.44 19.77 4.35
CA TRP A 567 -19.96 19.63 5.72
C TRP A 567 -20.23 18.18 6.13
N LYS A 568 -20.66 17.32 5.21
CA LYS A 568 -20.78 15.86 5.43
C LYS A 568 -19.43 15.23 5.79
N VAL A 569 -18.39 15.51 5.01
CA VAL A 569 -17.02 15.02 5.27
C VAL A 569 -16.47 15.59 6.59
N VAL A 570 -16.55 16.92 6.78
CA VAL A 570 -15.99 17.63 7.94
C VAL A 570 -16.66 17.23 9.26
N PHE A 571 -17.97 17.01 9.28
CA PHE A 571 -18.71 16.77 10.53
C PHE A 571 -19.10 15.31 10.78
N TYR A 572 -19.32 14.51 9.73
CA TYR A 572 -19.84 13.14 9.81
C TYR A 572 -18.92 12.08 9.20
N ARG A 573 -17.85 12.46 8.47
CA ARG A 573 -17.02 11.55 7.64
C ARG A 573 -17.85 10.76 6.61
N GLU A 574 -18.96 11.35 6.18
CA GLU A 574 -19.75 10.85 5.07
C GLU A 574 -19.17 11.38 3.75
N HIS A 575 -18.92 10.47 2.81
CA HIS A 575 -18.38 10.77 1.49
C HIS A 575 -19.44 10.48 0.40
N GLU A 576 -19.23 10.96 -0.82
CA GLU A 576 -20.17 10.79 -1.94
C GLU A 576 -20.23 9.34 -2.45
N ALA A 577 -19.07 8.67 -2.51
CA ALA A 577 -18.95 7.28 -2.91
C ALA A 577 -18.97 6.35 -1.69
N GLN A 578 -19.63 5.19 -1.83
CA GLN A 578 -19.57 4.12 -0.84
C GLN A 578 -18.12 3.64 -0.64
N LEU A 579 -17.84 3.17 0.56
CA LEU A 579 -16.49 2.83 1.01
C LEU A 579 -15.88 1.64 0.26
N GLU A 580 -16.73 0.72 -0.19
CA GLU A 580 -16.35 -0.47 -0.98
C GLU A 580 -15.92 -0.13 -2.41
N SER A 581 -16.35 1.01 -2.96
CA SER A 581 -16.01 1.43 -4.32
C SER A 581 -14.76 2.32 -4.39
N TRP A 582 -13.91 2.32 -3.34
CA TRP A 582 -12.71 3.15 -3.29
C TRP A 582 -11.54 2.42 -3.97
N PRO A 583 -10.82 3.06 -4.92
CA PRO A 583 -9.92 2.35 -5.84
C PRO A 583 -8.60 1.91 -5.23
N TYR A 584 -8.22 2.46 -4.07
CA TYR A 584 -6.94 2.19 -3.42
C TYR A 584 -7.15 1.27 -2.23
N VAL A 585 -7.13 -0.03 -2.51
CA VAL A 585 -7.27 -1.12 -1.53
C VAL A 585 -6.26 -2.21 -1.90
N HIS A 586 -5.48 -2.63 -0.90
CA HIS A 586 -4.67 -3.84 -0.96
C HIS A 586 -5.46 -4.95 -0.28
N ASN A 587 -5.71 -6.05 -0.97
CA ASN A 587 -6.44 -7.20 -0.43
C ASN A 587 -5.47 -8.25 0.13
N PHE A 588 -6.03 -9.24 0.80
CA PHE A 588 -5.43 -10.55 1.04
C PHE A 588 -6.54 -11.61 0.95
N ALA A 589 -6.17 -12.85 0.65
CA ALA A 589 -7.06 -13.99 0.73
C ALA A 589 -6.74 -14.79 2.00
N LEU A 590 -7.79 -15.16 2.72
CA LEU A 590 -7.76 -16.18 3.76
C LEU A 590 -8.28 -17.48 3.16
N TYR A 591 -7.50 -18.54 3.31
CA TYR A 591 -7.91 -19.91 3.02
C TYR A 591 -8.04 -20.66 4.34
N VAL A 592 -9.19 -21.27 4.62
CA VAL A 592 -9.41 -22.10 5.83
C VAL A 592 -9.75 -23.52 5.41
N ARG A 593 -9.11 -24.54 6.01
CA ARG A 593 -9.28 -25.93 5.60
C ARG A 593 -10.72 -26.41 5.84
N ARG A 594 -11.28 -27.17 4.88
CA ARG A 594 -12.73 -27.47 4.80
C ARG A 594 -13.24 -28.37 5.91
N ASP A 595 -12.42 -29.29 6.40
CA ASP A 595 -12.67 -30.12 7.59
C ASP A 595 -12.92 -29.21 8.80
N ILE A 596 -11.96 -28.34 9.09
CA ILE A 596 -11.94 -27.39 10.20
C ILE A 596 -13.10 -26.38 10.11
N ALA A 597 -13.34 -25.81 8.93
CA ALA A 597 -14.40 -24.81 8.75
C ALA A 597 -15.82 -25.40 8.95
N ARG A 598 -16.02 -26.71 8.73
CA ARG A 598 -17.32 -27.38 8.92
C ARG A 598 -17.65 -27.68 10.38
N GLU A 599 -16.65 -27.79 11.25
CA GLU A 599 -16.86 -28.04 12.68
C GLU A 599 -17.40 -26.82 13.45
N ILE A 600 -17.35 -25.62 12.84
CA ILE A 600 -17.70 -24.34 13.47
C ILE A 600 -18.96 -23.77 12.82
N TRP A 601 -20.09 -24.42 13.12
CA TRP A 601 -21.43 -24.21 12.54
C TRP A 601 -22.06 -22.82 12.78
N ASP A 602 -21.44 -21.94 13.57
CA ASP A 602 -22.00 -20.63 13.95
C ASP A 602 -22.02 -19.60 12.80
N PHE A 603 -21.27 -19.81 11.71
CA PHE A 603 -21.02 -18.82 10.65
C PHE A 603 -22.08 -18.73 9.52
N GLY A 604 -23.35 -19.00 9.82
CA GLY A 604 -24.52 -18.59 9.02
C GLY A 604 -24.68 -19.20 7.60
N PRO A 605 -25.91 -19.61 7.20
CA PRO A 605 -26.13 -20.29 5.91
C PRO A 605 -25.81 -19.46 4.66
N GLU A 606 -25.84 -18.11 4.75
CA GLU A 606 -25.47 -17.22 3.63
C GLU A 606 -23.99 -17.36 3.21
N SER A 607 -23.11 -17.82 4.11
CA SER A 607 -21.69 -18.02 3.81
C SER A 607 -21.39 -19.28 2.99
N LEU A 608 -22.37 -20.16 2.82
CA LEU A 608 -22.27 -21.37 1.97
C LEU A 608 -22.75 -21.11 0.53
N SER A 609 -23.69 -20.19 0.34
CA SER A 609 -24.27 -19.87 -0.98
C SER A 609 -23.36 -19.03 -1.89
N ALA A 610 -22.28 -18.45 -1.36
CA ALA A 610 -21.25 -17.75 -2.13
C ALA A 610 -20.04 -18.64 -2.47
N LEU A 611 -20.09 -19.93 -2.15
CA LEU A 611 -19.03 -20.88 -2.43
C LEU A 611 -19.33 -21.58 -3.75
N GLU A 612 -18.67 -21.15 -4.82
CA GLU A 612 -18.55 -21.98 -6.02
C GLU A 612 -17.81 -23.27 -5.63
N PRO A 613 -18.43 -24.46 -5.80
CA PRO A 613 -17.70 -25.71 -5.65
C PRO A 613 -16.76 -25.83 -6.84
N MET A 614 -15.48 -25.52 -6.66
CA MET A 614 -14.49 -25.77 -7.71
C MET A 614 -14.39 -27.28 -7.97
N PRO A 615 -14.60 -27.76 -9.21
CA PRO A 615 -14.38 -29.15 -9.57
C PRO A 615 -12.88 -29.40 -9.74
N GLY A 616 -12.33 -30.35 -8.97
CA GLY A 616 -10.88 -30.51 -8.89
C GLY A 616 -10.37 -31.75 -8.13
N ASP A 617 -11.24 -32.52 -7.47
CA ASP A 617 -10.84 -33.80 -6.86
C ASP A 617 -10.73 -34.91 -7.91
N ASP A 618 -11.58 -34.89 -8.95
CA ASP A 618 -11.67 -35.88 -10.04
C ASP A 618 -10.30 -36.16 -10.69
N TYR A 619 -9.46 -35.13 -10.87
CA TYR A 619 -8.12 -35.29 -11.44
C TYR A 619 -7.13 -36.03 -10.54
N VAL A 620 -7.33 -36.00 -9.22
CA VAL A 620 -6.52 -36.72 -8.23
C VAL A 620 -7.07 -38.13 -8.03
N GLU A 621 -8.40 -38.30 -8.00
CA GLU A 621 -9.05 -39.61 -7.89
C GLU A 621 -8.78 -40.49 -9.11
N THR A 622 -8.68 -39.90 -10.31
CA THR A 622 -8.35 -40.60 -11.57
C THR A 622 -6.85 -40.62 -11.89
N TRP A 623 -5.98 -40.14 -11.00
CA TRP A 623 -4.53 -40.14 -11.23
C TRP A 623 -3.94 -41.54 -11.11
N VAL A 624 -3.12 -41.92 -12.10
CA VAL A 624 -2.38 -43.18 -12.14
C VAL A 624 -0.90 -42.92 -12.41
N GLU A 625 -0.03 -43.69 -11.76
CA GLU A 625 1.40 -43.68 -12.06
C GLU A 625 1.66 -44.38 -13.40
N ARG A 626 2.33 -43.67 -14.32
CA ARG A 626 2.66 -44.20 -15.66
C ARG A 626 4.06 -43.74 -16.06
N GLN A 627 4.97 -44.69 -16.24
CA GLN A 627 6.34 -44.44 -16.69
C GLN A 627 6.40 -44.47 -18.23
N ALA A 628 7.25 -43.63 -18.82
CA ALA A 628 7.55 -43.66 -20.24
C ALA A 628 8.32 -44.95 -20.64
N ASP A 629 7.97 -45.54 -21.78
CA ASP A 629 8.63 -46.74 -22.33
C ASP A 629 9.80 -46.40 -23.27
N LEU A 630 9.87 -45.15 -23.72
CA LEU A 630 10.99 -44.59 -24.49
C LEU A 630 11.11 -43.09 -24.21
N VAL A 631 12.35 -42.61 -24.07
CA VAL A 631 12.69 -41.18 -23.98
C VAL A 631 13.51 -40.81 -25.21
N ILE A 632 13.10 -39.74 -25.91
CA ILE A 632 13.73 -39.23 -27.13
C ILE A 632 14.16 -37.79 -26.86
N GLY A 633 15.39 -37.41 -27.20
CA GLY A 633 15.88 -36.04 -27.02
C GLY A 633 16.94 -35.88 -25.94
N GLY A 634 16.98 -34.69 -25.35
CA GLY A 634 18.01 -34.20 -24.43
C GLY A 634 18.54 -32.83 -24.86
N PRO A 635 19.12 -32.04 -23.93
CA PRO A 635 19.63 -30.70 -24.22
C PRO A 635 20.81 -30.69 -25.19
N GLY A 636 20.79 -29.75 -26.13
CA GLY A 636 21.90 -29.45 -27.04
C GLY A 636 21.46 -29.29 -28.49
N GLU A 637 22.41 -28.98 -29.37
CA GLU A 637 22.17 -28.56 -30.76
C GLU A 637 22.28 -29.70 -31.80
N ALA A 638 22.87 -30.85 -31.42
CA ALA A 638 23.17 -31.94 -32.36
C ALA A 638 21.88 -32.65 -32.86
N PRO A 639 21.94 -33.40 -33.98
CA PRO A 639 20.83 -34.24 -34.41
C PRO A 639 20.38 -35.19 -33.28
N GLY A 640 19.09 -35.18 -32.98
CA GLY A 640 18.50 -35.93 -31.87
C GLY A 640 18.50 -35.22 -30.52
N GLN A 641 19.07 -34.02 -30.41
CA GLN A 641 18.91 -33.14 -29.23
C GLN A 641 17.84 -32.07 -29.53
N LEU A 642 17.02 -31.71 -28.54
CA LEU A 642 15.84 -30.85 -28.71
C LEU A 642 15.94 -29.59 -27.83
N LEU A 643 15.22 -28.52 -28.20
CA LEU A 643 15.07 -27.31 -27.40
C LEU A 643 13.64 -26.78 -27.54
N ALA A 644 12.86 -26.92 -26.46
CA ALA A 644 11.42 -26.69 -26.42
C ALA A 644 10.65 -27.38 -27.58
N PRO A 645 10.70 -28.72 -27.68
CA PRO A 645 9.81 -29.46 -28.57
C PRO A 645 8.34 -29.13 -28.26
N LYS A 646 7.55 -28.83 -29.30
CA LYS A 646 6.11 -28.53 -29.22
C LYS A 646 5.31 -29.60 -29.98
N GLY A 647 4.66 -29.23 -31.08
CA GLY A 647 3.81 -30.13 -31.86
C GLY A 647 4.53 -31.38 -32.35
N LEU A 648 3.78 -32.47 -32.36
CA LEU A 648 4.22 -33.81 -32.73
C LEU A 648 3.29 -34.35 -33.82
N ALA A 649 3.83 -35.12 -34.77
CA ALA A 649 3.05 -35.92 -35.71
C ALA A 649 3.73 -37.27 -35.92
N VAL A 650 2.95 -38.32 -36.19
CA VAL A 650 3.47 -39.64 -36.55
C VAL A 650 2.91 -40.04 -37.92
N ASP A 651 3.77 -40.48 -38.84
CA ASP A 651 3.33 -40.94 -40.15
C ASP A 651 2.91 -42.43 -40.17
N ALA A 652 2.35 -42.88 -41.30
CA ALA A 652 1.89 -44.25 -41.48
C ALA A 652 3.00 -45.32 -41.40
N TYR A 653 4.27 -44.91 -41.45
CA TYR A 653 5.44 -45.79 -41.29
C TYR A 653 5.98 -45.79 -39.85
N GLY A 654 5.38 -44.99 -38.95
CA GLY A 654 5.79 -44.88 -37.55
C GLY A 654 6.98 -43.94 -37.31
N LEU A 655 7.27 -43.02 -38.25
CA LEU A 655 8.25 -41.96 -38.01
C LEU A 655 7.62 -40.82 -37.22
N LEU A 656 8.29 -40.37 -36.16
CA LEU A 656 7.87 -39.25 -35.33
C LEU A 656 8.51 -37.94 -35.84
N TYR A 657 7.69 -36.96 -36.17
CA TYR A 657 8.09 -35.61 -36.57
C TYR A 657 7.88 -34.68 -35.38
N VAL A 658 8.92 -33.93 -35.01
CA VAL A 658 8.95 -33.03 -33.85
C VAL A 658 9.19 -31.60 -34.32
N ALA A 659 8.29 -30.69 -33.97
CA ALA A 659 8.51 -29.25 -34.09
C ALA A 659 9.46 -28.79 -32.97
N ASP A 660 10.74 -28.69 -33.31
CA ASP A 660 11.84 -28.36 -32.40
C ASP A 660 11.99 -26.82 -32.33
N SER A 661 11.10 -26.23 -31.53
CA SER A 661 10.64 -24.86 -31.72
C SER A 661 11.75 -23.82 -31.57
N ARG A 662 12.58 -23.93 -30.54
CA ARG A 662 13.67 -22.98 -30.27
C ARG A 662 14.94 -23.24 -31.09
N HIS A 663 15.05 -24.38 -31.76
CA HIS A 663 16.07 -24.62 -32.79
C HIS A 663 15.59 -24.27 -34.21
N HIS A 664 14.36 -23.78 -34.37
CA HIS A 664 13.82 -23.34 -35.66
C HIS A 664 13.84 -24.44 -36.75
N ARG A 665 13.61 -25.70 -36.35
CA ARG A 665 13.75 -26.88 -37.21
C ARG A 665 12.65 -27.92 -36.98
N ILE A 666 12.48 -28.81 -37.94
CA ILE A 666 11.77 -30.09 -37.75
C ILE A 666 12.82 -31.20 -37.65
N GLN A 667 12.67 -32.07 -36.65
CA GLN A 667 13.45 -33.30 -36.54
C GLN A 667 12.55 -34.52 -36.70
N VAL A 668 13.07 -35.57 -37.34
CA VAL A 668 12.34 -36.82 -37.59
C VAL A 668 13.09 -37.98 -36.98
N PHE A 669 12.37 -38.81 -36.22
CA PHE A 669 12.87 -39.95 -35.48
C PHE A 669 12.21 -41.25 -35.95
N ASP A 670 12.91 -42.37 -35.82
CA ASP A 670 12.33 -43.70 -36.00
C ASP A 670 11.56 -44.17 -34.74
N ALA A 671 10.89 -45.31 -34.84
CA ALA A 671 10.12 -45.91 -33.74
C ALA A 671 10.98 -46.38 -32.54
N LEU A 672 12.31 -46.29 -32.63
CA LEU A 672 13.27 -46.55 -31.55
C LEU A 672 13.86 -45.25 -30.96
N GLY A 673 13.51 -44.09 -31.52
CA GLY A 673 14.00 -42.78 -31.06
C GLY A 673 15.32 -42.33 -31.70
N ASN A 674 15.80 -43.00 -32.75
CA ASN A 674 17.02 -42.57 -33.45
C ASN A 674 16.69 -41.40 -34.40
N PRO A 675 17.51 -40.34 -34.47
CA PRO A 675 17.32 -39.26 -35.44
C PRO A 675 17.60 -39.75 -36.86
N VAL A 676 16.59 -39.63 -37.73
CA VAL A 676 16.64 -40.04 -39.15
C VAL A 676 17.04 -38.88 -40.05
N ARG A 677 16.45 -37.70 -39.83
CA ARG A 677 16.70 -36.48 -40.63
C ARG A 677 16.19 -35.22 -39.92
N GLN A 678 16.65 -34.07 -40.37
CA GLN A 678 16.19 -32.75 -39.90
C GLN A 678 16.24 -31.72 -41.03
N TRP A 679 15.40 -30.70 -40.97
CA TRP A 679 15.44 -29.55 -41.87
C TRP A 679 14.85 -28.29 -41.21
N GLY A 680 15.06 -27.13 -41.84
CA GLY A 680 14.76 -25.83 -41.26
C GLY A 680 15.93 -25.26 -40.47
N TYR A 681 15.95 -23.94 -40.40
CA TYR A 681 16.83 -23.10 -39.60
C TYR A 681 16.21 -21.71 -39.50
N GLU A 682 16.69 -20.89 -38.56
CA GLU A 682 16.11 -19.57 -38.28
C GLU A 682 16.07 -18.68 -39.54
N GLY A 683 14.88 -18.14 -39.84
CA GLY A 683 14.69 -17.13 -40.88
C GLY A 683 13.29 -17.15 -41.50
N SER A 684 13.13 -16.43 -42.61
CA SER A 684 11.84 -16.20 -43.29
C SER A 684 11.82 -16.54 -44.79
N ALA A 685 12.95 -16.96 -45.37
CA ALA A 685 12.99 -17.46 -46.74
C ALA A 685 12.24 -18.81 -46.87
N PRO A 686 11.93 -19.29 -48.09
CA PRO A 686 11.40 -20.63 -48.32
C PRO A 686 12.26 -21.72 -47.65
N GLY A 687 11.65 -22.56 -46.81
CA GLY A 687 12.35 -23.61 -46.07
C GLY A 687 13.10 -23.17 -44.79
N GLN A 688 13.14 -21.87 -44.48
CA GLN A 688 13.52 -21.34 -43.16
C GLN A 688 12.29 -21.23 -42.25
N LEU A 689 12.47 -21.30 -40.93
CA LEU A 689 11.39 -21.31 -39.94
C LEU A 689 11.64 -20.28 -38.82
N SER A 690 10.57 -19.81 -38.18
CA SER A 690 10.60 -18.88 -37.04
C SER A 690 9.66 -19.36 -35.94
N GLU A 691 10.25 -20.05 -34.94
CA GLU A 691 9.57 -20.93 -33.98
C GLU A 691 8.43 -21.75 -34.63
N PRO A 692 8.72 -22.91 -35.27
CA PRO A 692 7.66 -23.83 -35.65
C PRO A 692 6.99 -24.38 -34.38
N TRP A 693 5.67 -24.29 -34.27
CA TRP A 693 4.94 -24.83 -33.11
C TRP A 693 4.16 -26.10 -33.45
N GLY A 694 3.68 -26.24 -34.69
CA GLY A 694 2.86 -27.37 -35.14
C GLY A 694 3.44 -28.06 -36.37
N VAL A 695 3.25 -29.38 -36.46
CA VAL A 695 3.62 -30.20 -37.61
C VAL A 695 2.51 -31.23 -37.86
N ALA A 696 2.24 -31.53 -39.12
CA ALA A 696 1.33 -32.58 -39.56
C ALA A 696 1.94 -33.33 -40.75
N VAL A 697 1.54 -34.59 -40.94
CA VAL A 697 1.88 -35.39 -42.12
C VAL A 697 0.58 -35.83 -42.78
N ALA A 698 0.40 -35.50 -44.05
CA ALA A 698 -0.78 -35.89 -44.83
C ALA A 698 -0.66 -37.35 -45.34
N PRO A 699 -1.77 -37.98 -45.77
CA PRO A 699 -1.77 -39.36 -46.26
C PRO A 699 -0.85 -39.63 -47.48
N ASP A 700 -0.50 -38.58 -48.24
CA ASP A 700 0.44 -38.66 -49.36
C ASP A 700 1.93 -38.54 -48.93
N GLY A 701 2.19 -38.32 -47.64
CA GLY A 701 3.52 -38.07 -47.06
C GLY A 701 3.94 -36.60 -47.06
N THR A 702 3.14 -35.67 -47.57
CA THR A 702 3.46 -34.24 -47.51
C THR A 702 3.49 -33.77 -46.05
N VAL A 703 4.58 -33.14 -45.63
CA VAL A 703 4.77 -32.63 -44.27
C VAL A 703 4.41 -31.14 -44.23
N TYR A 704 3.48 -30.76 -43.37
CA TYR A 704 3.04 -29.38 -43.20
C TYR A 704 3.49 -28.83 -41.85
N VAL A 705 4.02 -27.61 -41.85
CA VAL A 705 4.57 -26.95 -40.67
C VAL A 705 3.87 -25.62 -40.43
N ALA A 706 3.37 -25.42 -39.20
CA ALA A 706 2.88 -24.15 -38.71
C ALA A 706 4.08 -23.29 -38.27
N ASP A 707 4.47 -22.37 -39.14
CA ASP A 707 5.65 -21.51 -39.02
C ASP A 707 5.23 -20.19 -38.33
N THR A 708 5.09 -20.28 -37.00
CA THR A 708 4.21 -19.43 -36.19
C THR A 708 4.55 -17.94 -36.29
N TRP A 709 5.82 -17.56 -36.15
CA TRP A 709 6.24 -16.15 -36.22
C TRP A 709 6.64 -15.68 -37.63
N ASN A 710 6.56 -16.54 -38.65
CA ASN A 710 6.49 -16.13 -40.06
C ASN A 710 5.04 -16.02 -40.56
N HIS A 711 4.04 -16.29 -39.70
CA HIS A 711 2.62 -16.12 -39.98
C HIS A 711 2.13 -16.92 -41.21
N ARG A 712 2.66 -18.14 -41.40
CA ARG A 712 2.42 -18.97 -42.58
C ARG A 712 2.37 -20.46 -42.28
N ILE A 713 1.79 -21.23 -43.19
CA ILE A 713 1.99 -22.68 -43.31
C ILE A 713 3.01 -22.94 -44.41
N GLN A 714 3.95 -23.85 -44.17
CA GLN A 714 4.88 -24.35 -45.19
C GLN A 714 4.65 -25.84 -45.42
N ALA A 715 4.73 -26.26 -46.69
CA ALA A 715 4.64 -27.65 -47.12
C ALA A 715 5.99 -28.16 -47.60
N PHE A 716 6.33 -29.40 -47.23
CA PHE A 716 7.59 -30.07 -47.53
C PHE A 716 7.33 -31.49 -48.05
N THR A 717 8.27 -32.04 -48.83
CA THR A 717 8.30 -33.49 -49.12
C THR A 717 8.63 -34.29 -47.86
N PRO A 718 8.42 -35.63 -47.84
CA PRO A 718 8.86 -36.49 -46.74
C PRO A 718 10.34 -36.29 -46.38
N GLU A 719 11.20 -35.97 -47.35
CA GLU A 719 12.64 -35.74 -47.21
C GLU A 719 12.99 -34.34 -46.65
N GLY A 720 12.01 -33.47 -46.42
CA GLY A 720 12.22 -32.11 -45.91
C GLY A 720 12.51 -31.05 -46.98
N VAL A 721 12.25 -31.33 -48.26
CA VAL A 721 12.44 -30.36 -49.35
C VAL A 721 11.23 -29.42 -49.41
N TYR A 722 11.45 -28.10 -49.36
CA TYR A 722 10.38 -27.10 -49.47
C TYR A 722 9.60 -27.24 -50.79
N LEU A 723 8.27 -27.25 -50.71
CA LEU A 723 7.36 -27.29 -51.85
C LEU A 723 6.68 -25.94 -52.10
N ARG A 724 6.00 -25.41 -51.07
CA ARG A 724 5.14 -24.21 -51.17
C ARG A 724 4.83 -23.66 -49.79
N SER A 725 4.35 -22.43 -49.73
CA SER A 725 3.85 -21.79 -48.51
C SER A 725 2.71 -20.83 -48.81
N TRP A 726 1.81 -20.68 -47.85
CA TRP A 726 0.71 -19.72 -47.88
C TRP A 726 0.43 -19.20 -46.47
N GLY A 727 -0.31 -18.11 -46.38
CA GLY A 727 -0.38 -17.31 -45.16
C GLY A 727 0.45 -16.05 -45.26
N ARG A 728 -0.03 -15.00 -44.61
CA ARG A 728 0.70 -13.75 -44.35
C ARG A 728 0.07 -13.09 -43.12
N PHE A 729 0.83 -12.25 -42.42
CA PHE A 729 0.35 -11.50 -41.27
C PHE A 729 -0.93 -10.71 -41.61
N GLY A 730 -1.94 -10.82 -40.75
CA GLY A 730 -3.16 -10.02 -40.81
C GLY A 730 -4.17 -10.36 -39.71
N GLU A 731 -4.92 -9.34 -39.29
CA GLU A 731 -6.00 -9.47 -38.31
C GLU A 731 -7.33 -9.79 -38.99
N ALA A 732 -7.99 -10.87 -38.57
CA ALA A 732 -9.27 -11.30 -39.13
C ALA A 732 -10.44 -10.78 -38.29
N ALA A 733 -11.11 -9.73 -38.77
CA ALA A 733 -12.27 -9.15 -38.08
C ALA A 733 -13.52 -10.06 -38.07
N ASN A 734 -13.63 -11.00 -39.01
CA ASN A 734 -14.76 -11.93 -39.13
C ASN A 734 -14.29 -13.37 -39.37
N ALA A 735 -14.91 -14.33 -38.67
CA ALA A 735 -14.53 -15.74 -38.69
C ALA A 735 -14.92 -16.52 -39.96
N GLN A 736 -15.55 -15.87 -40.96
CA GLN A 736 -16.08 -16.51 -42.18
C GLN A 736 -15.56 -15.88 -43.49
N GLY A 737 -14.52 -15.04 -43.42
CA GLY A 737 -13.90 -14.46 -44.61
C GLY A 737 -13.05 -15.48 -45.39
N PRO A 738 -13.01 -15.45 -46.74
CA PRO A 738 -12.17 -16.34 -47.55
C PRO A 738 -10.70 -15.88 -47.57
N ASP A 739 -10.18 -15.38 -46.44
CA ASP A 739 -8.86 -14.77 -46.36
C ASP A 739 -7.79 -15.71 -45.81
N SER A 740 -6.70 -15.85 -46.55
CA SER A 740 -5.51 -16.60 -46.13
C SER A 740 -4.61 -15.77 -45.19
N PHE A 741 -5.18 -14.85 -44.40
CA PHE A 741 -4.44 -14.13 -43.36
C PHE A 741 -4.27 -15.04 -42.14
N LEU A 742 -3.10 -15.03 -41.53
CA LEU A 742 -2.81 -15.72 -40.28
C LEU A 742 -2.10 -14.74 -39.35
N TYR A 743 -2.46 -14.71 -38.07
CA TYR A 743 -1.77 -13.91 -37.07
C TYR A 743 -0.74 -14.75 -36.32
N GLY A 744 -1.04 -16.03 -36.08
CA GLY A 744 -0.13 -16.92 -35.35
C GLY A 744 -0.61 -18.36 -35.46
N PRO A 745 -0.31 -19.05 -36.58
CA PRO A 745 -0.67 -20.44 -36.75
C PRO A 745 0.16 -21.29 -35.78
N ARG A 746 -0.49 -21.96 -34.82
CA ARG A 746 0.23 -22.75 -33.80
C ARG A 746 0.12 -24.26 -33.99
N ALA A 747 -1.03 -24.74 -34.45
CA ALA A 747 -1.24 -26.15 -34.76
C ALA A 747 -1.83 -26.30 -36.16
N VAL A 748 -1.54 -27.46 -36.77
CA VAL A 748 -2.04 -27.88 -38.07
C VAL A 748 -2.31 -29.39 -37.99
N VAL A 749 -3.41 -29.85 -38.60
CA VAL A 749 -3.73 -31.27 -38.81
C VAL A 749 -4.34 -31.47 -40.20
N CYS A 750 -4.28 -32.70 -40.73
CA CYS A 750 -4.80 -33.04 -42.05
C CYS A 750 -5.98 -34.01 -41.95
N ASP A 751 -7.04 -33.79 -42.74
CA ASP A 751 -8.12 -34.78 -42.91
C ASP A 751 -7.77 -35.84 -43.98
N ALA A 752 -8.64 -36.84 -44.16
CA ALA A 752 -8.40 -38.00 -45.03
C ALA A 752 -8.28 -37.61 -46.51
N GLU A 753 -8.93 -36.52 -46.91
CA GLU A 753 -8.86 -35.91 -48.23
C GLU A 753 -7.60 -35.03 -48.43
N GLY A 754 -6.81 -34.82 -47.36
CA GLY A 754 -5.59 -34.03 -47.36
C GLY A 754 -5.79 -32.53 -47.11
N ASN A 755 -7.00 -32.08 -46.79
CA ASN A 755 -7.24 -30.68 -46.42
C ASN A 755 -6.63 -30.41 -45.04
N LEU A 756 -6.19 -29.17 -44.82
CA LEU A 756 -5.53 -28.76 -43.60
C LEU A 756 -6.47 -27.97 -42.72
N TRP A 757 -6.49 -28.28 -41.43
CA TRP A 757 -7.13 -27.50 -40.40
C TRP A 757 -6.05 -26.80 -39.59
N VAL A 758 -6.12 -25.47 -39.46
CA VAL A 758 -5.07 -24.63 -38.88
C VAL A 758 -5.63 -23.80 -37.73
N ALA A 759 -5.01 -23.92 -36.56
CA ALA A 759 -5.30 -23.07 -35.41
C ALA A 759 -4.59 -21.71 -35.56
N ASP A 760 -5.31 -20.72 -36.08
CA ASP A 760 -4.87 -19.33 -36.21
C ASP A 760 -5.13 -18.60 -34.90
N THR A 761 -4.30 -18.93 -33.89
CA THR A 761 -4.54 -18.61 -32.48
C THR A 761 -4.67 -17.11 -32.23
N GLY A 762 -3.85 -16.29 -32.89
CA GLY A 762 -3.90 -14.83 -32.72
C GLY A 762 -5.23 -14.23 -33.17
N ASN A 763 -5.81 -14.74 -34.26
CA ASN A 763 -7.15 -14.37 -34.75
C ASN A 763 -8.29 -15.14 -34.07
N LYS A 764 -7.98 -15.99 -33.09
CA LYS A 764 -8.95 -16.77 -32.30
C LYS A 764 -9.86 -17.64 -33.19
N ARG A 765 -9.35 -18.20 -34.28
CA ARG A 765 -10.14 -18.99 -35.25
C ARG A 765 -9.43 -20.26 -35.69
N ILE A 766 -10.19 -21.23 -36.19
CA ILE A 766 -9.66 -22.34 -36.98
C ILE A 766 -9.99 -22.08 -38.45
N VAL A 767 -9.01 -22.28 -39.34
CA VAL A 767 -9.17 -22.10 -40.79
C VAL A 767 -8.93 -23.44 -41.49
N LYS A 768 -9.84 -23.84 -42.37
CA LYS A 768 -9.70 -25.01 -43.23
C LYS A 768 -9.17 -24.60 -44.60
N PHE A 769 -8.12 -25.25 -45.07
CA PHE A 769 -7.46 -25.02 -46.36
C PHE A 769 -7.44 -26.30 -47.21
N ASP A 770 -7.48 -26.16 -48.53
CA ASP A 770 -7.11 -27.26 -49.44
C ASP A 770 -5.57 -27.48 -49.45
N PRO A 771 -5.06 -28.57 -50.04
CA PRO A 771 -3.62 -28.83 -50.15
C PRO A 771 -2.83 -27.74 -50.91
N GLN A 772 -3.51 -26.87 -51.66
CA GLN A 772 -2.93 -25.78 -52.45
C GLN A 772 -2.89 -24.44 -51.68
N GLY A 773 -3.52 -24.36 -50.51
CA GLY A 773 -3.57 -23.18 -49.65
C GLY A 773 -4.78 -22.27 -49.87
N VAL A 774 -5.82 -22.75 -50.57
CA VAL A 774 -7.10 -22.04 -50.75
C VAL A 774 -7.97 -22.26 -49.52
N VAL A 775 -8.58 -21.20 -48.99
CA VAL A 775 -9.50 -21.29 -47.84
C VAL A 775 -10.80 -21.98 -48.25
N LEU A 776 -11.13 -23.08 -47.59
CA LEU A 776 -12.37 -23.83 -47.73
C LEU A 776 -13.45 -23.37 -46.73
N GLY A 777 -13.03 -22.83 -45.58
CA GLY A 777 -13.92 -22.26 -44.57
C GLY A 777 -13.16 -21.91 -43.29
N ALA A 778 -13.86 -21.32 -42.31
CA ALA A 778 -13.30 -21.03 -40.99
C ALA A 778 -14.40 -20.98 -39.92
N VAL A 779 -14.01 -21.21 -38.66
CA VAL A 779 -14.89 -21.21 -37.48
C VAL A 779 -14.20 -20.56 -36.28
N GLY A 780 -14.98 -20.12 -35.29
CA GLY A 780 -14.50 -19.45 -34.09
C GLY A 780 -14.67 -17.94 -34.14
N GLY A 781 -13.57 -17.23 -33.87
CA GLY A 781 -13.51 -15.81 -33.55
C GLY A 781 -13.65 -15.56 -32.05
N ALA A 782 -13.13 -14.42 -31.58
CA ALA A 782 -13.06 -14.09 -30.16
C ALA A 782 -14.42 -14.17 -29.44
N GLY A 783 -14.48 -14.88 -28.31
CA GLY A 783 -15.65 -14.93 -27.43
C GLY A 783 -15.68 -16.17 -26.53
N THR A 784 -16.65 -16.19 -25.62
CA THR A 784 -16.87 -17.27 -24.63
C THR A 784 -18.08 -18.15 -24.93
N ALA A 785 -18.95 -17.74 -25.86
CA ALA A 785 -20.12 -18.52 -26.28
C ALA A 785 -19.71 -19.75 -27.10
N ASP A 786 -20.61 -20.72 -27.24
CA ASP A 786 -20.37 -21.94 -28.01
C ASP A 786 -20.08 -21.62 -29.49
N GLY A 787 -19.08 -22.30 -30.05
CA GLY A 787 -18.53 -22.00 -31.36
C GLY A 787 -17.67 -20.72 -31.43
N ARG A 788 -17.41 -20.02 -30.32
CA ARG A 788 -16.44 -18.92 -30.18
C ARG A 788 -15.22 -19.37 -29.36
N LEU A 789 -14.05 -18.82 -29.68
CA LEU A 789 -12.76 -19.31 -29.17
C LEU A 789 -11.95 -18.19 -28.48
N SER A 790 -11.06 -18.60 -27.57
CA SER A 790 -10.15 -17.76 -26.81
C SER A 790 -8.82 -18.52 -26.57
N GLU A 791 -7.77 -18.12 -27.32
CA GLU A 791 -6.52 -18.90 -27.49
C GLU A 791 -6.77 -20.38 -27.87
N PRO A 792 -7.37 -20.66 -29.05
CA PRO A 792 -7.38 -22.01 -29.60
C PRO A 792 -5.95 -22.42 -29.98
N VAL A 793 -5.42 -23.52 -29.42
CA VAL A 793 -4.05 -24.00 -29.71
C VAL A 793 -4.05 -25.43 -30.23
N GLY A 794 -4.13 -26.43 -29.36
CA GLY A 794 -4.24 -27.82 -29.77
C GLY A 794 -5.46 -28.09 -30.64
N ILE A 795 -5.27 -28.84 -31.73
CA ILE A 795 -6.36 -29.38 -32.54
C ILE A 795 -6.05 -30.82 -32.96
N ALA A 796 -7.09 -31.64 -33.07
CA ALA A 796 -7.04 -32.99 -33.64
C ALA A 796 -8.35 -33.33 -34.35
N LEU A 797 -8.31 -34.37 -35.18
CA LEU A 797 -9.47 -34.93 -35.86
C LEU A 797 -9.72 -36.36 -35.34
N ASP A 798 -10.99 -36.73 -35.18
CA ASP A 798 -11.37 -38.14 -34.96
C ASP A 798 -11.53 -38.91 -36.28
N GLY A 799 -11.81 -40.22 -36.19
CA GLY A 799 -12.04 -41.09 -37.34
C GLY A 799 -13.30 -40.77 -38.17
N MET A 800 -14.14 -39.84 -37.74
CA MET A 800 -15.29 -39.32 -38.51
C MET A 800 -15.00 -37.94 -39.12
N GLY A 801 -13.84 -37.35 -38.82
CA GLY A 801 -13.43 -36.02 -39.26
C GLY A 801 -13.93 -34.87 -38.39
N ASN A 802 -14.47 -35.14 -37.19
CA ASN A 802 -14.82 -34.07 -36.25
C ASN A 802 -13.54 -33.45 -35.68
N LEU A 803 -13.50 -32.13 -35.60
CA LEU A 803 -12.40 -31.33 -35.09
C LEU A 803 -12.58 -31.05 -33.60
N TYR A 804 -11.61 -31.48 -32.80
CA TYR A 804 -11.49 -31.18 -31.38
C TYR A 804 -10.53 -30.00 -31.23
N VAL A 805 -10.89 -29.00 -30.42
CA VAL A 805 -10.13 -27.75 -30.25
C VAL A 805 -9.90 -27.46 -28.78
N ALA A 806 -8.63 -27.29 -28.39
CA ALA A 806 -8.23 -26.81 -27.07
C ALA A 806 -8.47 -25.29 -26.96
N ASP A 807 -9.65 -24.91 -26.51
CA ASP A 807 -10.11 -23.53 -26.34
C ASP A 807 -9.59 -22.97 -25.00
N THR A 808 -8.28 -22.77 -24.95
CA THR A 808 -7.51 -22.78 -23.68
C THR A 808 -7.98 -21.75 -22.67
N TRP A 809 -8.18 -20.48 -23.07
CA TRP A 809 -8.57 -19.43 -22.11
C TRP A 809 -10.05 -19.48 -21.71
N ASN A 810 -10.88 -20.21 -22.46
CA ASN A 810 -12.23 -20.57 -22.06
C ASN A 810 -12.26 -21.88 -21.24
N GLN A 811 -11.10 -22.49 -20.95
CA GLN A 811 -10.94 -23.68 -20.11
C GLN A 811 -11.82 -24.86 -20.55
N ARG A 812 -11.86 -25.15 -21.86
CA ARG A 812 -12.71 -26.21 -22.41
C ARG A 812 -12.14 -26.83 -23.68
N VAL A 813 -12.57 -28.05 -23.99
CA VAL A 813 -12.47 -28.59 -25.36
C VAL A 813 -13.80 -28.27 -26.07
N GLN A 814 -13.72 -27.86 -27.33
CA GLN A 814 -14.88 -27.75 -28.22
C GLN A 814 -14.75 -28.70 -29.39
N VAL A 815 -15.87 -29.28 -29.82
CA VAL A 815 -15.96 -30.18 -30.97
C VAL A 815 -16.76 -29.54 -32.10
N PHE A 816 -16.25 -29.65 -33.32
CA PHE A 816 -16.88 -29.17 -34.54
C PHE A 816 -16.99 -30.30 -35.57
N ALA A 817 -18.09 -30.36 -36.30
CA ALA A 817 -18.29 -31.32 -37.37
C ALA A 817 -17.40 -30.98 -38.61
N PRO A 818 -17.23 -31.92 -39.56
CA PRO A 818 -16.40 -31.70 -40.76
C PRO A 818 -16.81 -30.50 -41.62
N ASP A 819 -18.05 -30.02 -41.48
CA ASP A 819 -18.66 -28.88 -42.15
C ASP A 819 -18.50 -27.55 -41.36
N LEU A 820 -17.68 -27.54 -40.31
CA LEU A 820 -17.40 -26.41 -39.41
C LEU A 820 -18.54 -26.02 -38.45
N MET A 821 -19.61 -26.81 -38.33
CA MET A 821 -20.66 -26.57 -37.34
C MET A 821 -20.24 -27.02 -35.94
N TRP A 822 -20.56 -26.24 -34.90
CA TRP A 822 -20.32 -26.64 -33.51
C TRP A 822 -21.22 -27.83 -33.12
N VAL A 823 -20.65 -28.79 -32.38
CA VAL A 823 -21.32 -30.02 -31.92
C VAL A 823 -21.54 -29.96 -30.41
N GLU A 824 -20.45 -29.85 -29.64
CA GLU A 824 -20.47 -29.88 -28.17
C GLU A 824 -19.21 -29.26 -27.55
N SER A 825 -19.19 -29.13 -26.22
CA SER A 825 -18.01 -28.73 -25.46
C SER A 825 -18.10 -29.18 -24.01
N TRP A 826 -16.96 -29.54 -23.40
CA TRP A 826 -16.84 -29.84 -21.97
C TRP A 826 -15.67 -29.08 -21.33
N PRO A 827 -15.77 -28.74 -20.04
CA PRO A 827 -14.75 -27.97 -19.34
C PRO A 827 -13.49 -28.81 -19.03
N VAL A 828 -12.33 -28.15 -19.07
CA VAL A 828 -11.02 -28.66 -18.65
C VAL A 828 -10.45 -27.66 -17.64
N TYR A 829 -10.93 -27.78 -16.40
CA TYR A 829 -10.65 -26.87 -15.29
C TYR A 829 -9.17 -26.76 -14.90
N SER A 830 -8.32 -27.67 -15.38
CA SER A 830 -6.89 -27.60 -15.14
C SER A 830 -6.15 -26.57 -16.01
N TRP A 831 -6.77 -26.05 -17.07
CA TRP A 831 -6.17 -25.04 -17.95
C TRP A 831 -6.33 -23.60 -17.44
N TRP A 832 -5.94 -23.33 -16.18
CA TRP A 832 -6.03 -21.98 -15.59
C TRP A 832 -5.03 -20.97 -16.20
N GLY A 833 -3.99 -21.47 -16.89
CA GLY A 833 -2.86 -20.74 -17.43
C GLY A 833 -3.07 -19.70 -18.51
N GLN A 834 -2.73 -18.45 -18.18
CA GLN A 834 -2.78 -17.33 -19.14
C GLN A 834 -1.55 -17.23 -20.07
N SER A 835 -0.47 -17.97 -19.79
CA SER A 835 0.93 -17.91 -20.33
C SER A 835 1.21 -17.52 -21.81
N VAL A 836 0.28 -17.70 -22.76
CA VAL A 836 0.45 -17.69 -24.24
C VAL A 836 1.52 -18.62 -24.85
N VAL A 837 2.64 -18.93 -24.17
CA VAL A 837 3.69 -19.85 -24.65
C VAL A 837 3.44 -21.28 -24.18
N ASN A 838 3.01 -21.42 -22.92
CA ASN A 838 2.69 -22.69 -22.29
C ASN A 838 1.21 -22.97 -22.58
N LYS A 839 0.95 -23.76 -23.61
CA LYS A 839 -0.39 -23.98 -24.15
C LYS A 839 -0.58 -25.46 -24.49
N PRO A 840 -1.76 -26.01 -24.18
CA PRO A 840 -2.03 -27.43 -24.31
C PRO A 840 -2.25 -27.85 -25.75
N TYR A 841 -1.87 -29.08 -26.06
CA TYR A 841 -2.27 -29.81 -27.25
C TYR A 841 -3.21 -30.96 -26.87
N LEU A 842 -3.92 -31.49 -27.87
CA LEU A 842 -4.76 -32.66 -27.74
C LEU A 842 -4.57 -33.60 -28.93
N ALA A 843 -4.89 -34.88 -28.74
CA ALA A 843 -4.90 -35.93 -29.73
C ALA A 843 -6.07 -36.88 -29.45
N VAL A 844 -6.65 -37.47 -30.49
CA VAL A 844 -7.78 -38.40 -30.37
C VAL A 844 -7.33 -39.78 -30.83
N ASP A 845 -7.65 -40.83 -30.08
CA ASP A 845 -7.35 -42.21 -30.47
C ASP A 845 -8.43 -42.82 -31.39
N ALA A 846 -8.15 -44.00 -31.95
CA ALA A 846 -9.08 -44.71 -32.82
C ALA A 846 -10.36 -45.21 -32.11
N SER A 847 -10.44 -45.11 -30.77
CA SER A 847 -11.64 -45.40 -29.97
C SER A 847 -12.45 -44.14 -29.62
N GLY A 848 -11.97 -42.95 -29.99
CA GLY A 848 -12.58 -41.67 -29.67
C GLY A 848 -12.14 -41.06 -28.33
N ASN A 849 -11.17 -41.64 -27.61
CA ASN A 849 -10.68 -41.03 -26.38
C ASN A 849 -9.85 -39.77 -26.71
N VAL A 850 -10.10 -38.69 -25.98
CA VAL A 850 -9.40 -37.40 -26.14
C VAL A 850 -8.29 -37.30 -25.10
N PHE A 851 -7.04 -37.37 -25.56
CA PHE A 851 -5.86 -37.15 -24.72
C PHE A 851 -5.43 -35.71 -24.84
N LEU A 852 -5.16 -35.05 -23.72
CA LEU A 852 -4.77 -33.65 -23.69
C LEU A 852 -3.67 -33.37 -22.67
N THR A 853 -2.75 -32.49 -23.02
CA THR A 853 -1.69 -32.07 -22.09
C THR A 853 -2.21 -31.02 -21.13
N ASP A 854 -1.69 -31.02 -19.91
CA ASP A 854 -1.88 -29.99 -18.90
C ASP A 854 -0.49 -29.42 -18.54
N PRO A 855 -0.01 -28.38 -19.25
CA PRO A 855 1.36 -27.87 -19.10
C PRO A 855 1.67 -27.40 -17.68
N GLU A 856 0.70 -26.80 -17.00
CA GLU A 856 0.88 -26.19 -15.67
C GLU A 856 0.51 -27.15 -14.52
N GLY A 857 -0.27 -28.19 -14.81
CA GLY A 857 -0.45 -29.35 -13.93
C GLY A 857 0.60 -30.47 -14.11
N TYR A 858 1.57 -30.29 -15.02
CA TYR A 858 2.70 -31.22 -15.28
C TYR A 858 2.27 -32.65 -15.67
N ARG A 859 1.15 -32.78 -16.37
CA ARG A 859 0.48 -34.07 -16.59
C ARG A 859 -0.23 -34.17 -17.94
N VAL A 860 -0.73 -35.36 -18.23
CA VAL A 860 -1.65 -35.64 -19.35
C VAL A 860 -2.97 -36.12 -18.77
N LEU A 861 -4.07 -35.68 -19.37
CA LEU A 861 -5.43 -36.06 -19.03
C LEU A 861 -6.03 -36.86 -20.19
N LYS A 862 -6.76 -37.93 -19.89
CA LYS A 862 -7.53 -38.72 -20.86
C LYS A 862 -9.01 -38.57 -20.56
N PHE A 863 -9.76 -38.09 -21.55
CA PHE A 863 -11.21 -38.00 -21.54
C PHE A 863 -11.83 -39.03 -22.49
N SER A 864 -13.09 -39.37 -22.25
CA SER A 864 -13.96 -40.00 -23.25
C SER A 864 -14.32 -39.02 -24.36
N ASN A 865 -15.07 -39.49 -25.37
CA ASN A 865 -15.59 -38.63 -26.44
C ASN A 865 -16.70 -37.67 -25.98
N ASP A 866 -17.42 -38.00 -24.90
CA ASP A 866 -18.48 -37.17 -24.28
C ASP A 866 -17.97 -36.31 -23.09
N GLY A 867 -16.65 -36.27 -22.87
CA GLY A 867 -16.03 -35.35 -21.91
C GLY A 867 -15.98 -35.82 -20.46
N GLU A 868 -16.17 -37.11 -20.17
CA GLU A 868 -15.88 -37.71 -18.86
C GLU A 868 -14.37 -37.92 -18.69
N LEU A 869 -13.81 -37.55 -17.54
CA LEU A 869 -12.40 -37.76 -17.23
C LEU A 869 -12.14 -39.24 -16.86
N LEU A 870 -11.39 -39.95 -17.70
CA LEU A 870 -11.12 -41.39 -17.54
C LEU A 870 -9.85 -41.68 -16.72
N SER A 871 -8.80 -40.87 -16.90
CA SER A 871 -7.53 -41.02 -16.17
C SER A 871 -6.66 -39.76 -16.30
N SER A 872 -5.75 -39.54 -15.35
CA SER A 872 -4.63 -38.61 -15.49
C SER A 872 -3.31 -39.27 -15.13
N TRP A 873 -2.18 -38.80 -15.66
CA TRP A 873 -0.85 -39.24 -15.22
C TRP A 873 0.22 -38.18 -15.45
N GLY A 874 1.31 -38.27 -14.68
CA GLY A 874 2.40 -37.30 -14.67
C GLY A 874 2.35 -36.37 -13.45
N GLN A 875 3.50 -35.78 -13.14
CA GLN A 875 3.75 -34.89 -12.02
C GLN A 875 4.98 -34.01 -12.34
N PHE A 876 5.23 -32.96 -11.56
CA PHE A 876 6.44 -32.15 -11.75
C PHE A 876 7.72 -32.95 -11.50
N GLY A 877 8.62 -32.99 -12.49
CA GLY A 877 9.93 -33.61 -12.33
C GLY A 877 10.72 -33.77 -13.63
N VAL A 878 11.83 -34.52 -13.53
CA VAL A 878 12.80 -34.72 -14.61
C VAL A 878 13.11 -36.21 -14.89
N ASP A 879 12.59 -37.12 -14.07
CA ASP A 879 12.64 -38.57 -14.28
C ASP A 879 11.61 -39.01 -15.34
N ASP A 880 11.62 -40.30 -15.70
CA ASP A 880 10.84 -40.83 -16.83
C ASP A 880 9.35 -41.08 -16.49
N SER A 881 8.91 -40.81 -15.26
CA SER A 881 7.49 -40.81 -14.85
C SER A 881 6.91 -39.39 -14.69
N SER A 882 7.77 -38.38 -14.75
CA SER A 882 7.45 -36.99 -14.47
C SER A 882 7.64 -36.09 -15.70
N MET A 883 7.07 -34.89 -15.66
CA MET A 883 7.14 -33.89 -16.73
C MET A 883 7.40 -32.50 -16.13
N ASN A 884 7.94 -31.58 -16.91
CA ASN A 884 8.21 -30.20 -16.48
C ASN A 884 7.41 -29.19 -17.30
N LEU A 885 7.21 -29.46 -18.60
CA LEU A 885 6.25 -28.69 -19.39
C LEU A 885 5.68 -29.53 -20.55
N PRO A 886 4.71 -30.41 -20.30
CA PRO A 886 4.05 -31.15 -21.38
C PRO A 886 3.23 -30.19 -22.24
N THR A 887 3.64 -29.97 -23.49
CA THR A 887 2.90 -29.10 -24.43
C THR A 887 2.31 -29.88 -25.59
N GLY A 888 3.14 -30.59 -26.38
CA GLY A 888 2.69 -31.37 -27.52
C GLY A 888 2.24 -32.78 -27.16
N ILE A 889 1.31 -33.34 -27.95
CA ILE A 889 0.89 -34.75 -27.85
C ILE A 889 0.54 -35.31 -29.23
N ALA A 890 0.87 -36.57 -29.48
CA ALA A 890 0.47 -37.34 -30.67
C ALA A 890 0.24 -38.81 -30.31
N ILE A 891 -0.57 -39.51 -31.11
CA ILE A 891 -0.88 -40.93 -30.95
C ILE A 891 -0.64 -41.64 -32.28
N ASP A 892 0.00 -42.80 -32.26
CA ASP A 892 0.25 -43.58 -33.47
C ASP A 892 -0.78 -44.70 -33.71
N ALA A 893 -0.68 -45.36 -34.87
CA ALA A 893 -1.57 -46.45 -35.27
C ALA A 893 -1.47 -47.72 -34.38
N GLN A 894 -0.54 -47.76 -33.42
CA GLN A 894 -0.44 -48.80 -32.39
C GLN A 894 -0.96 -48.29 -31.03
N SER A 895 -1.62 -47.13 -31.00
CA SER A 895 -2.11 -46.42 -29.80
C SER A 895 -1.02 -45.99 -28.81
N ARG A 896 0.25 -45.93 -29.24
CA ARG A 896 1.33 -45.40 -28.38
C ARG A 896 1.24 -43.88 -28.34
N ILE A 897 1.41 -43.31 -27.15
CA ILE A 897 1.19 -41.89 -26.88
C ILE A 897 2.55 -41.20 -26.75
N TYR A 898 2.81 -40.18 -27.55
CA TYR A 898 4.03 -39.36 -27.51
C TYR A 898 3.69 -37.99 -26.92
N VAL A 899 4.47 -37.52 -25.94
CA VAL A 899 4.25 -36.26 -25.22
C VAL A 899 5.53 -35.44 -25.25
N ALA A 900 5.45 -34.20 -25.75
CA ALA A 900 6.58 -33.28 -25.79
C ALA A 900 6.71 -32.52 -24.48
N ASP A 901 7.77 -32.82 -23.71
CA ASP A 901 8.10 -32.24 -22.42
C ASP A 901 9.14 -31.13 -22.63
N SER A 902 8.65 -29.93 -22.93
CA SER A 902 9.41 -28.86 -23.58
C SER A 902 10.61 -28.36 -22.76
N GLU A 903 10.41 -28.16 -21.45
CA GLU A 903 11.44 -27.67 -20.52
C GLU A 903 12.46 -28.75 -20.13
N ASN A 904 12.10 -30.03 -20.23
CA ASN A 904 13.07 -31.13 -20.09
C ASN A 904 13.70 -31.55 -21.44
N HIS A 905 13.42 -30.79 -22.52
CA HIS A 905 14.07 -30.94 -23.82
C HIS A 905 13.91 -32.34 -24.44
N ARG A 906 12.76 -32.98 -24.23
CA ARG A 906 12.53 -34.38 -24.59
C ARG A 906 11.11 -34.65 -25.08
N VAL A 907 10.93 -35.80 -25.73
CA VAL A 907 9.64 -36.43 -26.01
C VAL A 907 9.60 -37.76 -25.27
N LEU A 908 8.51 -37.98 -24.53
CA LEU A 908 8.25 -39.20 -23.76
C LEU A 908 7.23 -40.03 -24.54
N ARG A 909 7.50 -41.33 -24.74
CA ARG A 909 6.52 -42.28 -25.26
C ARG A 909 5.93 -43.10 -24.11
N TYR A 910 4.64 -43.38 -24.19
CA TYR A 910 3.93 -44.30 -23.32
C TYR A 910 3.31 -45.43 -24.17
N ALA A 911 3.33 -46.64 -23.62
CA ALA A 911 2.53 -47.75 -24.13
C ALA A 911 1.01 -47.42 -24.08
N PRO A 912 0.15 -48.08 -24.89
CA PRO A 912 -1.29 -47.81 -24.97
C PRO A 912 -2.02 -47.79 -23.62
#